data_AF-F4PBN7-F1
#
_entry.id   AF-F4PBN7-F1
#
_cell.length_a   1.000
_cell.length_b   1.000
_cell.length_c   1.000
_cell.angle_alpha   90.00
_cell.angle_beta   90.00
_cell.angle_gamma   90.00
#
_symmetry.space_group_name_H-M   'P 1'
#
loop_
_entity.id
_entity.type
_entity.pdbx_description
1 polymer ?
#
loop_
_entity_poly.entity_id
_entity_poly.type
_entity_poly.pdbx_seq_one_letter_code
_entity_poly.pdbx_strand_id
1 'polypeptide(L)'
;MVAIIHAVLIAALTTVVFGQPGRLPRISTDGQCGPSSGTTCPNNSCCSESGQCGLSSEYCGTGCQKPFGACWETTVSPVLGGERAVSINDRCGPGFETRCPGNKCCSQGKLCGTDDGHCQNGCLFGYGLCLEVSSPTTLPNGLTIVPRQCGPDIGVKCAGSSCCSKDGKCGNDGNHCNENCLEGYGTCWDYGVPLGLSAGFSYTKNGQCGKEFGTKCNPGHCCSKDGKCGSGKGYCEAGCQKGYGRCWKYSPPTYAVGEAPRNANNKCGQDLGGNGKCKNDQCCSRSQYCGASLYYCGVGCIPQFGTCLGTTPSDDGPFPSTDGQCGSDINTKCPNGGCCSKNGVCGTTSGYCGKNCQEGYGVCWGPNGLPKSPPPPKSPLAKLPPPVESPSTKLKDGYPISVNNRCGKMFGTRCPDALCCSGNEFCGKTLFHCGKDCQKDFGVCWDTTQLLESLPPVESGLPPAESESPSPAKSSTPVEPSPEPKSGHPVSKDNRCGKVFGTKCPDTLCCSGDHFCGKTKGHCKENCQKDYGVCWDTNKPPKSPAKPKAPAPKPDYPVSADGQCGKEFGTRCSDTLCCSRSGLCGDTDPHCGKGCQEGYGICWGDIELTELPVQPPPAKLPPANSKVDYITSTDGLCGKKFGLNCSGRDCCSKSGFCGESPGYCGKGCQKDYGVCWDGDEPPKPPKPPPKPPAKLPPANSKSGRPVSVNNQCGWILGTQCSGKDCCSGNGFCGDTVGYCGKGCQEGYGVCWDGDEPPKPPAKPTVEYPISADGLCGDEVGTKCPGKECCSKSGFCGKTVGYCGKGCQESYGVCWDGEPPKPKVEYPVSADGRCGEGFDTRCPGKECCSKSGFCGKTVGYCRDGCQKDYGVCWNDEPPRLPSKPTVEYLISADGRCGEGFSTKCPGKTCCSGSGFCGKTPSHCGIGCQKDFGFCLTPEALARFLAKSTTTQSPSTTTQSSAQPKAPASAPKTDYPISKNNRCGEGFNTKCPGRTCCSGSGFCGKTKSHCGKGCQKNYGFCLKPEALARLKGEL
;
A
#
# COMPACT_ATOMS: atom_id res chain seq x y z
N MET A 1 -69.01 20.70 38.13
CA MET A 1 -67.79 21.07 38.88
C MET A 1 -66.91 19.86 39.22
N VAL A 2 -67.39 18.78 39.84
CA VAL A 2 -66.55 17.61 40.24
C VAL A 2 -65.64 17.07 39.12
N ALA A 3 -66.15 16.94 37.89
CA ALA A 3 -65.35 16.50 36.73
C ALA A 3 -64.15 17.41 36.39
N ILE A 4 -64.21 18.71 36.71
CA ILE A 4 -63.12 19.66 36.47
C ILE A 4 -62.02 19.47 37.54
N ILE A 5 -62.39 19.17 38.78
CA ILE A 5 -61.45 18.93 39.89
C ILE A 5 -60.60 17.68 39.63
N HIS A 6 -61.19 16.61 39.10
CA HIS A 6 -60.44 15.41 38.70
C HIS A 6 -59.47 15.67 37.52
N ALA A 7 -59.84 16.52 36.56
CA ALA A 7 -58.94 16.88 35.46
C ALA A 7 -57.70 17.65 35.95
N VAL A 8 -57.88 18.60 36.88
CA VAL A 8 -56.77 19.40 37.44
C VAL A 8 -55.83 18.55 38.29
N LEU A 9 -56.35 17.59 39.08
CA LEU A 9 -55.50 16.69 39.89
C LEU A 9 -54.65 15.72 39.05
N ILE A 10 -55.15 15.25 37.91
CA ILE A 10 -54.39 14.38 37.00
C ILE A 10 -53.30 15.18 36.25
N ALA A 11 -53.57 16.44 35.91
CA ALA A 11 -52.59 17.34 35.29
C ALA A 11 -51.43 17.74 36.24
N ALA A 12 -51.64 17.67 37.56
CA ALA A 12 -50.65 18.08 38.56
C ALA A 12 -49.61 17.00 38.92
N LEU A 13 -49.81 15.74 38.53
CA LEU A 13 -48.95 14.61 38.88
C LEU A 13 -48.09 14.06 37.71
N THR A 14 -48.12 14.72 36.55
CA THR A 14 -47.38 14.29 35.34
C THR A 14 -46.29 15.26 34.88
N THR A 15 -46.00 16.30 35.68
CA THR A 15 -45.07 17.41 35.34
C THR A 15 -43.65 17.24 35.87
N VAL A 16 -43.20 16.00 36.10
CA VAL A 16 -41.78 15.68 36.38
C VAL A 16 -41.31 14.62 35.38
N VAL A 17 -40.11 14.83 34.81
CA VAL A 17 -39.45 13.96 33.81
C VAL A 17 -40.11 13.87 32.43
N PHE A 18 -40.28 15.01 31.77
CA PHE A 18 -40.00 15.09 30.32
C PHE A 18 -38.97 16.18 30.05
N GLY A 19 -37.83 15.79 29.46
CA GLY A 19 -36.68 16.67 29.26
C GLY A 19 -36.90 17.67 28.12
N GLN A 20 -36.38 18.90 28.30
CA GLN A 20 -36.37 19.92 27.26
C GLN A 20 -35.51 19.47 26.06
N PRO A 21 -36.01 19.51 24.82
CA PRO A 21 -35.20 19.24 23.65
C PRO A 21 -34.19 20.38 23.44
N GLY A 22 -32.89 20.06 23.46
CA GLY A 22 -31.82 20.99 23.04
C GLY A 22 -30.67 21.24 24.02
N ARG A 23 -30.70 20.71 25.26
CA ARG A 23 -29.52 20.79 26.15
C ARG A 23 -28.54 19.65 25.87
N LEU A 24 -27.32 20.01 25.47
CA LEU A 24 -26.19 19.07 25.40
C LEU A 24 -25.81 18.59 26.83
N PRO A 25 -25.47 17.30 27.02
CA PRO A 25 -25.04 16.78 28.32
C PRO A 25 -23.71 17.42 28.75
N ARG A 26 -23.55 17.65 30.07
CA ARG A 26 -22.31 18.24 30.62
C ARG A 26 -21.19 17.21 30.66
N ILE A 27 -19.94 17.64 30.49
CA ILE A 27 -18.80 16.72 30.61
C ILE A 27 -18.64 16.28 32.08
N SER A 28 -18.48 14.98 32.30
CA SER A 28 -18.22 14.37 33.61
C SER A 28 -16.83 14.75 34.16
N THR A 29 -16.77 15.05 35.46
CA THR A 29 -15.54 15.37 36.19
C THR A 29 -15.22 14.35 37.30
N ASP A 30 -16.15 13.45 37.60
CA ASP A 30 -16.06 12.43 38.66
C ASP A 30 -16.01 10.99 38.10
N GLY A 31 -16.21 10.83 36.79
CA GLY A 31 -16.27 9.54 36.10
C GLY A 31 -17.68 8.94 36.00
N GLN A 32 -18.73 9.62 36.48
CA GLN A 32 -20.11 9.18 36.32
C GLN A 32 -20.74 9.78 35.05
N CYS A 33 -21.61 9.02 34.40
CA CYS A 33 -22.25 9.36 33.12
C CYS A 33 -23.61 8.67 32.96
N GLY A 34 -24.35 9.05 31.92
CA GLY A 34 -25.63 8.43 31.59
C GLY A 34 -26.84 9.32 31.93
N PRO A 35 -28.06 8.80 31.75
CA PRO A 35 -29.29 9.57 32.00
C PRO A 35 -29.49 9.89 33.49
N SER A 36 -28.97 9.07 34.39
CA SER A 36 -29.10 9.24 35.85
C SER A 36 -28.29 10.42 36.39
N SER A 37 -27.18 10.79 35.75
CA SER A 37 -26.31 11.91 36.11
C SER A 37 -26.43 13.10 35.14
N GLY A 38 -26.95 12.88 33.92
CA GLY A 38 -27.04 13.88 32.87
C GLY A 38 -25.70 14.28 32.25
N THR A 39 -24.63 13.53 32.54
CA THR A 39 -23.26 13.81 32.11
C THR A 39 -22.76 12.86 31.02
N THR A 40 -21.93 13.40 30.13
CA THR A 40 -21.22 12.67 29.08
C THR A 40 -19.74 12.53 29.41
N CYS A 41 -19.10 11.47 28.95
CA CYS A 41 -17.73 11.15 29.32
C CYS A 41 -16.68 12.06 28.63
N PRO A 42 -15.61 12.48 29.34
CA PRO A 42 -14.55 13.30 28.77
C PRO A 42 -13.73 12.55 27.71
N ASN A 43 -13.02 13.29 26.86
CA ASN A 43 -12.02 12.76 25.90
C ASN A 43 -12.53 11.63 24.98
N ASN A 44 -13.82 11.67 24.59
CA ASN A 44 -14.49 10.62 23.82
C ASN A 44 -14.36 9.21 24.45
N SER A 45 -14.39 9.12 25.78
CA SER A 45 -14.53 7.83 26.46
C SER A 45 -15.98 7.34 26.45
N CYS A 46 -16.17 6.06 26.76
CA CYS A 46 -17.44 5.37 26.66
C CYS A 46 -18.17 5.39 28.00
N CYS A 47 -19.51 5.38 27.96
CA CYS A 47 -20.35 5.32 29.15
C CYS A 47 -20.94 3.91 29.29
N SER A 48 -20.51 3.15 30.31
CA SER A 48 -21.00 1.80 30.58
C SER A 48 -22.50 1.78 30.86
N GLU A 49 -23.13 0.60 30.78
CA GLU A 49 -24.51 0.39 31.25
C GLU A 49 -24.68 0.77 32.73
N SER A 50 -23.61 0.56 33.53
CA SER A 50 -23.51 0.95 34.93
C SER A 50 -23.26 2.45 35.19
N GLY A 51 -23.25 3.30 34.15
CA GLY A 51 -23.14 4.76 34.28
C GLY A 51 -21.76 5.27 34.66
N GLN A 52 -20.69 4.58 34.23
CA GLN A 52 -19.31 4.97 34.47
C GLN A 52 -18.54 5.23 33.17
N CYS A 53 -17.53 6.10 33.22
CA CYS A 53 -16.67 6.42 32.08
C CYS A 53 -15.44 5.50 31.98
N GLY A 54 -15.19 4.94 30.80
CA GLY A 54 -14.01 4.10 30.54
C GLY A 54 -13.71 3.85 29.06
N LEU A 55 -12.71 3.01 28.81
CA LEU A 55 -12.17 2.75 27.46
C LEU A 55 -11.96 1.24 27.14
N SER A 56 -12.40 0.33 28.02
CA SER A 56 -12.38 -1.12 27.77
C SER A 56 -13.75 -1.62 27.28
N SER A 57 -13.81 -2.90 26.90
CA SER A 57 -15.03 -3.59 26.45
C SER A 57 -16.21 -3.49 27.41
N GLU A 58 -15.94 -3.45 28.72
CA GLU A 58 -16.93 -3.31 29.80
C GLU A 58 -17.62 -1.93 29.81
N TYR A 59 -16.98 -0.90 29.27
CA TYR A 59 -17.54 0.46 29.18
C TYR A 59 -18.03 0.80 27.78
N CYS A 60 -17.44 0.19 26.76
CA CYS A 60 -17.63 0.57 25.36
C CYS A 60 -18.47 -0.43 24.53
N GLY A 61 -18.59 -1.68 24.96
CA GLY A 61 -19.29 -2.74 24.23
C GLY A 61 -20.80 -2.72 24.46
N THR A 62 -21.39 -3.91 24.49
CA THR A 62 -22.81 -4.13 24.80
C THR A 62 -23.22 -3.40 26.09
N GLY A 63 -24.35 -2.72 26.06
CA GLY A 63 -24.86 -1.91 27.18
C GLY A 63 -24.36 -0.46 27.22
N CYS A 64 -23.37 -0.07 26.39
CA CYS A 64 -22.87 1.31 26.38
C CYS A 64 -23.93 2.34 25.95
N GLN A 65 -24.00 3.45 26.69
CA GLN A 65 -25.12 4.40 26.66
C GLN A 65 -24.90 5.55 25.65
N LYS A 66 -25.27 5.33 24.39
CA LYS A 66 -25.42 6.39 23.37
C LYS A 66 -26.63 7.29 23.78
N PRO A 67 -26.45 8.51 24.32
CA PRO A 67 -25.54 9.56 23.83
C PRO A 67 -24.58 10.16 24.89
N PHE A 68 -24.29 9.44 25.98
CA PHE A 68 -23.45 9.88 27.10
C PHE A 68 -21.99 9.37 27.03
N GLY A 69 -21.61 8.67 25.97
CA GLY A 69 -20.23 8.26 25.69
C GLY A 69 -20.04 7.72 24.28
N ALA A 70 -18.78 7.60 23.84
CA ALA A 70 -18.42 7.16 22.49
C ALA A 70 -18.35 5.63 22.37
N CYS A 71 -19.51 4.98 22.47
CA CYS A 71 -19.65 3.53 22.40
C CYS A 71 -19.04 2.92 21.13
N TRP A 72 -18.48 1.72 21.25
CA TRP A 72 -17.92 1.00 20.12
C TRP A 72 -19.02 0.55 19.15
N GLU A 73 -18.72 0.67 17.86
CA GLU A 73 -19.29 -0.22 16.86
C GLU A 73 -18.44 -1.50 16.83
N THR A 74 -19.06 -2.68 16.83
CA THR A 74 -18.35 -3.95 16.59
C THR A 74 -18.36 -4.29 15.09
N THR A 75 -17.27 -4.90 14.61
CA THR A 75 -17.15 -5.36 13.23
C THR A 75 -16.55 -6.77 13.21
N VAL A 76 -17.11 -7.66 12.38
CA VAL A 76 -16.54 -9.00 12.18
C VAL A 76 -15.35 -8.89 11.23
N SER A 77 -14.23 -9.52 11.59
CA SER A 77 -13.03 -9.53 10.74
C SER A 77 -12.99 -10.80 9.88
N PRO A 78 -13.09 -10.72 8.54
CA PRO A 78 -13.13 -11.92 7.68
C PRO A 78 -11.80 -12.70 7.66
N VAL A 79 -10.71 -12.03 8.01
CA VAL A 79 -9.35 -12.61 8.10
C VAL A 79 -9.10 -13.36 9.42
N LEU A 80 -9.81 -13.02 10.50
CA LEU A 80 -9.51 -13.49 11.86
C LEU A 80 -10.67 -14.26 12.52
N GLY A 81 -11.89 -14.11 12.01
CA GLY A 81 -13.10 -14.48 12.72
C GLY A 81 -13.38 -13.59 13.94
N GLY A 82 -14.61 -13.73 14.45
CA GLY A 82 -15.10 -13.04 15.65
C GLY A 82 -15.44 -11.56 15.42
N GLU A 83 -16.27 -11.03 16.31
CA GLU A 83 -16.51 -9.59 16.45
C GLU A 83 -15.32 -8.91 17.11
N ARG A 84 -14.94 -7.73 16.59
CA ARG A 84 -13.86 -6.91 17.12
C ARG A 84 -14.30 -5.45 17.19
N ALA A 85 -13.90 -4.78 18.27
CA ALA A 85 -14.19 -3.38 18.51
C ALA A 85 -13.57 -2.47 17.46
N VAL A 86 -14.28 -1.43 17.02
CA VAL A 86 -13.67 -0.37 16.20
C VAL A 86 -12.87 0.60 17.10
N SER A 87 -11.63 0.85 16.71
CA SER A 87 -10.66 1.72 17.38
C SER A 87 -11.14 3.18 17.41
N ILE A 88 -11.44 3.68 18.61
CA ILE A 88 -11.80 5.08 18.87
C ILE A 88 -10.61 6.01 19.19
N ASN A 89 -9.41 5.46 19.40
CA ASN A 89 -8.19 6.18 19.80
C ASN A 89 -6.99 5.89 18.89
N ASP A 90 -7.28 5.49 17.64
CA ASP A 90 -6.32 5.08 16.60
C ASP A 90 -5.29 4.00 17.01
N ARG A 91 -5.62 3.15 17.99
CA ARG A 91 -4.83 1.96 18.38
C ARG A 91 -5.52 0.67 17.93
N CYS A 92 -4.76 -0.26 17.37
CA CYS A 92 -5.28 -1.46 16.71
C CYS A 92 -4.38 -2.69 16.86
N GLY A 93 -4.88 -3.85 16.45
CA GLY A 93 -4.07 -5.07 16.39
C GLY A 93 -4.21 -5.97 17.62
N PRO A 94 -3.56 -7.14 17.64
CA PRO A 94 -3.78 -8.18 18.66
C PRO A 94 -3.26 -7.83 20.07
N GLY A 95 -2.83 -6.58 20.31
CA GLY A 95 -2.50 -6.09 21.67
C GLY A 95 -3.57 -5.16 22.27
N PHE A 96 -4.56 -4.76 21.47
CA PHE A 96 -5.69 -3.91 21.86
C PHE A 96 -7.05 -4.52 21.46
N GLU A 97 -7.02 -5.64 20.72
CA GLU A 97 -8.15 -6.38 20.13
C GLU A 97 -9.04 -5.59 19.14
N THR A 98 -8.76 -4.29 18.98
CA THR A 98 -9.45 -3.32 18.13
C THR A 98 -9.01 -3.36 16.66
N ARG A 99 -9.97 -3.11 15.76
CA ARG A 99 -9.80 -2.89 14.32
C ARG A 99 -9.90 -1.41 13.98
N CYS A 100 -9.14 -0.92 13.00
CA CYS A 100 -9.19 0.48 12.58
C CYS A 100 -10.54 0.89 11.93
N PRO A 101 -11.00 2.14 12.12
CA PRO A 101 -12.27 2.61 11.58
C PRO A 101 -12.23 2.83 10.07
N GLY A 102 -13.31 2.44 9.39
CA GLY A 102 -13.52 2.69 7.96
C GLY A 102 -12.37 2.17 7.09
N ASN A 103 -11.81 3.06 6.26
CA ASN A 103 -10.76 2.71 5.30
C ASN A 103 -9.33 2.78 5.88
N LYS A 104 -9.16 2.88 7.21
CA LYS A 104 -7.85 2.94 7.86
C LYS A 104 -7.13 1.58 7.88
N CYS A 105 -5.82 1.64 7.72
CA CYS A 105 -4.89 0.54 7.82
C CYS A 105 -4.29 0.45 9.24
N CYS A 106 -3.99 -0.77 9.69
CA CYS A 106 -3.38 -1.00 11.00
C CYS A 106 -1.90 -1.34 10.82
N SER A 107 -1.01 -0.43 11.20
CA SER A 107 0.44 -0.63 11.02
C SER A 107 1.02 -1.67 11.99
N GLN A 108 2.23 -2.16 11.70
CA GLN A 108 2.99 -3.01 12.63
C GLN A 108 3.17 -2.34 14.01
N GLY A 109 3.23 -1.00 14.03
CA GLY A 109 3.27 -0.15 15.23
C GLY A 109 1.96 -0.06 16.01
N LYS A 110 0.93 -0.86 15.66
CA LYS A 110 -0.38 -0.93 16.33
C LYS A 110 -1.20 0.37 16.22
N LEU A 111 -1.00 1.14 15.15
CA LEU A 111 -1.64 2.45 14.94
C LEU A 111 -2.47 2.49 13.65
N CYS A 112 -3.52 3.32 13.64
CA CYS A 112 -4.46 3.48 12.52
C CYS A 112 -4.15 4.69 11.63
N GLY A 113 -3.64 4.45 10.42
CA GLY A 113 -3.38 5.46 9.38
C GLY A 113 -4.13 5.19 8.07
N THR A 114 -3.91 6.02 7.06
CA THR A 114 -4.46 5.83 5.68
C THR A 114 -3.39 5.84 4.60
N ASP A 115 -2.23 6.40 4.93
CA ASP A 115 -1.01 6.46 4.14
C ASP A 115 -0.39 5.08 3.92
N ASP A 116 0.41 5.00 2.87
CA ASP A 116 1.10 3.79 2.46
C ASP A 116 2.04 3.24 3.55
N GLY A 117 2.61 4.09 4.41
CA GLY A 117 3.44 3.66 5.54
C GLY A 117 2.68 2.84 6.59
N HIS A 118 1.39 3.11 6.80
CA HIS A 118 0.51 2.31 7.66
C HIS A 118 -0.10 1.09 6.96
N CYS A 119 -0.13 1.09 5.62
CA CYS A 119 -0.82 0.09 4.81
C CYS A 119 0.10 -0.97 4.19
N GLN A 120 1.37 -0.66 3.92
CA GLN A 120 2.36 -1.59 3.35
C GLN A 120 3.04 -2.44 4.45
N ASN A 121 4.04 -3.25 4.05
CA ASN A 121 5.11 -3.87 4.85
C ASN A 121 4.90 -3.87 6.38
N GLY A 122 4.27 -4.93 6.90
CA GLY A 122 4.00 -5.10 8.33
C GLY A 122 2.58 -4.71 8.77
N CYS A 123 1.72 -4.27 7.85
CA CYS A 123 0.30 -4.08 8.12
C CYS A 123 -0.37 -5.34 8.72
N LEU A 124 -1.16 -5.13 9.77
CA LEU A 124 -1.78 -6.18 10.58
C LEU A 124 -3.14 -6.58 9.99
N PHE A 125 -3.09 -7.50 9.03
CA PHE A 125 -4.27 -8.05 8.35
C PHE A 125 -5.39 -8.43 9.32
N GLY A 126 -6.63 -8.08 8.94
CA GLY A 126 -7.82 -8.26 9.76
C GLY A 126 -8.05 -7.19 10.83
N TYR A 127 -7.03 -6.45 11.26
CA TYR A 127 -7.13 -5.32 12.19
C TYR A 127 -7.15 -3.95 11.49
N GLY A 128 -6.99 -3.92 10.17
CA GLY A 128 -7.30 -2.77 9.31
C GLY A 128 -7.53 -3.26 7.88
N LEU A 129 -7.49 -2.34 6.92
CA LEU A 129 -7.10 -2.67 5.54
C LEU A 129 -5.58 -2.77 5.41
N CYS A 130 -5.08 -3.53 4.44
CA CYS A 130 -3.68 -3.52 4.04
C CYS A 130 -3.55 -3.25 2.54
N LEU A 131 -2.36 -2.84 2.09
CA LEU A 131 -2.05 -2.74 0.66
C LEU A 131 -1.70 -4.11 0.07
N GLU A 132 -1.78 -4.20 -1.26
CA GLU A 132 -1.48 -5.41 -2.01
C GLU A 132 -0.07 -5.96 -1.75
N VAL A 133 0.04 -7.28 -1.71
CA VAL A 133 1.28 -7.98 -1.33
C VAL A 133 2.21 -8.14 -2.53
N SER A 134 3.50 -7.85 -2.33
CA SER A 134 4.56 -8.01 -3.34
C SER A 134 5.01 -9.47 -3.54
N SER A 135 4.54 -10.40 -2.70
CA SER A 135 4.81 -11.83 -2.79
C SER A 135 3.71 -12.64 -2.12
N PRO A 136 3.54 -13.94 -2.45
CA PRO A 136 2.51 -14.79 -1.84
C PRO A 136 2.56 -14.78 -0.31
N THR A 137 1.45 -14.43 0.33
CA THR A 137 1.36 -14.17 1.77
C THR A 137 0.20 -14.96 2.38
N THR A 138 0.49 -15.86 3.32
CA THR A 138 -0.53 -16.65 4.02
C THR A 138 -1.10 -15.87 5.21
N LEU A 139 -2.43 -15.69 5.20
CA LEU A 139 -3.19 -15.03 6.26
C LEU A 139 -3.34 -15.90 7.53
N PRO A 140 -3.70 -15.29 8.68
CA PRO A 140 -4.06 -16.01 9.91
C PRO A 140 -5.18 -17.05 9.78
N ASN A 141 -6.06 -16.96 8.79
CA ASN A 141 -7.09 -17.96 8.47
C ASN A 141 -6.62 -19.06 7.49
N GLY A 142 -5.33 -19.12 7.17
CA GLY A 142 -4.71 -20.10 6.26
C GLY A 142 -4.86 -19.77 4.77
N LEU A 143 -5.63 -18.74 4.39
CA LEU A 143 -5.77 -18.33 2.99
C LEU A 143 -4.49 -17.66 2.49
N THR A 144 -3.95 -18.11 1.36
CA THR A 144 -2.75 -17.49 0.76
C THR A 144 -3.15 -16.48 -0.32
N ILE A 145 -2.86 -15.21 -0.06
CA ILE A 145 -3.02 -14.10 -1.00
C ILE A 145 -1.83 -14.11 -1.96
N VAL A 146 -2.09 -13.91 -3.27
CA VAL A 146 -1.04 -13.69 -4.29
C VAL A 146 -1.03 -12.23 -4.77
N PRO A 147 0.06 -11.74 -5.38
CA PRO A 147 0.14 -10.36 -5.87
C PRO A 147 -1.01 -9.96 -6.79
N ARG A 148 -1.36 -8.66 -6.78
CA ARG A 148 -2.57 -8.07 -7.41
C ARG A 148 -3.92 -8.53 -6.87
N GLN A 149 -4.02 -9.32 -5.79
CA GLN A 149 -5.31 -9.60 -5.16
C GLN A 149 -5.77 -8.48 -4.21
N CYS A 150 -7.07 -8.22 -4.20
CA CYS A 150 -7.73 -7.20 -3.36
C CYS A 150 -9.16 -7.63 -2.98
N GLY A 151 -9.84 -6.80 -2.16
CA GLY A 151 -11.25 -6.95 -1.83
C GLY A 151 -11.53 -7.17 -0.34
N PRO A 152 -12.82 -7.16 0.05
CA PRO A 152 -13.25 -7.16 1.45
C PRO A 152 -12.92 -8.45 2.20
N ASP A 153 -13.03 -9.60 1.56
CA ASP A 153 -12.88 -10.92 2.20
C ASP A 153 -11.43 -11.18 2.68
N ILE A 154 -10.45 -10.57 2.02
CA ILE A 154 -9.04 -10.58 2.42
C ILE A 154 -8.58 -9.27 3.09
N GLY A 155 -9.39 -8.21 3.02
CA GLY A 155 -9.10 -6.90 3.62
C GLY A 155 -8.00 -6.10 2.91
N VAL A 156 -7.80 -6.29 1.60
CA VAL A 156 -6.66 -5.73 0.85
C VAL A 156 -7.10 -4.70 -0.19
N LYS A 157 -6.55 -3.48 -0.14
CA LYS A 157 -6.70 -2.44 -1.16
C LYS A 157 -5.54 -2.45 -2.16
N CYS A 158 -5.78 -1.95 -3.37
CA CYS A 158 -4.75 -1.78 -4.39
C CYS A 158 -3.88 -0.54 -4.15
N ALA A 159 -2.68 -0.52 -4.72
CA ALA A 159 -1.70 0.56 -4.56
C ALA A 159 -1.94 1.77 -5.48
N GLY A 160 -1.60 2.96 -4.97
CA GLY A 160 -1.73 4.21 -5.71
C GLY A 160 -3.17 4.49 -6.17
N SER A 161 -3.34 4.78 -7.45
CA SER A 161 -4.63 5.03 -8.11
C SER A 161 -5.25 3.78 -8.75
N SER A 162 -4.81 2.58 -8.37
CA SER A 162 -5.29 1.34 -8.97
C SER A 162 -6.69 0.96 -8.47
N CYS A 163 -7.48 0.32 -9.33
CA CYS A 163 -8.86 -0.06 -9.06
C CYS A 163 -8.95 -1.54 -8.66
N CYS A 164 -9.91 -1.89 -7.79
CA CYS A 164 -10.15 -3.26 -7.37
C CYS A 164 -11.44 -3.79 -8.02
N SER A 165 -11.37 -4.81 -8.87
CA SER A 165 -12.55 -5.42 -9.49
C SER A 165 -13.35 -6.30 -8.51
N LYS A 166 -14.61 -6.59 -8.81
CA LYS A 166 -15.41 -7.61 -8.08
C LYS A 166 -14.75 -9.00 -8.03
N ASP A 167 -13.88 -9.32 -8.98
CA ASP A 167 -13.10 -10.58 -9.00
C ASP A 167 -11.91 -10.56 -8.01
N GLY A 168 -11.79 -9.49 -7.21
CA GLY A 168 -10.72 -9.32 -6.23
C GLY A 168 -9.35 -9.09 -6.84
N LYS A 169 -9.26 -8.33 -7.95
CA LYS A 169 -8.00 -8.04 -8.66
C LYS A 169 -7.72 -6.55 -8.82
N CYS A 170 -6.44 -6.18 -8.75
CA CYS A 170 -5.95 -4.82 -8.93
C CYS A 170 -5.54 -4.53 -10.37
N GLY A 171 -6.18 -3.54 -11.00
CA GLY A 171 -5.91 -3.08 -12.37
C GLY A 171 -6.33 -1.63 -12.61
N ASN A 172 -5.93 -1.08 -13.76
CA ASN A 172 -6.10 0.35 -14.11
C ASN A 172 -6.90 0.53 -15.42
N ASP A 173 -7.60 -0.52 -15.85
CA ASP A 173 -8.44 -0.55 -17.06
C ASP A 173 -9.93 -0.55 -16.70
N GLY A 174 -10.78 -0.37 -17.70
CA GLY A 174 -12.22 -0.25 -17.51
C GLY A 174 -12.89 -1.45 -16.84
N ASN A 175 -12.34 -2.67 -16.96
CA ASN A 175 -12.91 -3.87 -16.33
C ASN A 175 -12.61 -3.91 -14.81
N HIS A 176 -11.59 -3.18 -14.37
CA HIS A 176 -11.24 -3.03 -12.96
C HIS A 176 -11.80 -1.75 -12.34
N CYS A 177 -11.98 -0.69 -13.14
CA CYS A 177 -12.30 0.65 -12.68
C CYS A 177 -13.77 1.08 -12.85
N ASN A 178 -14.50 0.56 -13.84
CA ASN A 178 -15.84 1.05 -14.20
C ASN A 178 -16.93 0.34 -13.36
N GLU A 179 -18.00 -0.12 -14.02
CA GLU A 179 -18.97 -1.03 -13.42
C GLU A 179 -18.26 -2.18 -12.72
N ASN A 180 -18.68 -2.49 -11.49
CA ASN A 180 -18.12 -3.56 -10.66
C ASN A 180 -16.73 -3.30 -10.03
N CYS A 181 -16.25 -2.06 -9.99
CA CYS A 181 -15.19 -1.68 -9.07
C CYS A 181 -15.67 -1.67 -7.60
N LEU A 182 -14.81 -2.10 -6.67
CA LEU A 182 -15.05 -2.18 -5.24
C LEU A 182 -14.60 -0.89 -4.53
N GLU A 183 -15.56 0.02 -4.26
CA GLU A 183 -15.33 1.25 -3.51
C GLU A 183 -14.56 0.99 -2.19
N GLY A 184 -13.52 1.79 -1.92
CA GLY A 184 -12.69 1.67 -0.72
C GLY A 184 -11.55 0.65 -0.81
N TYR A 185 -11.59 -0.25 -1.80
CA TYR A 185 -10.52 -1.21 -2.11
C TYR A 185 -9.68 -0.80 -3.34
N GLY A 186 -10.12 0.21 -4.10
CA GLY A 186 -9.35 0.87 -5.15
C GLY A 186 -9.98 2.20 -5.60
N THR A 187 -9.36 2.89 -6.56
CA THR A 187 -9.81 4.20 -7.07
C THR A 187 -10.80 4.06 -8.24
N CYS A 188 -12.04 3.66 -7.94
CA CYS A 188 -13.09 3.46 -8.93
C CYS A 188 -13.41 4.72 -9.77
N TRP A 189 -13.75 4.50 -11.04
CA TRP A 189 -14.17 5.55 -11.98
C TRP A 189 -15.72 5.61 -11.98
N ASP A 190 -16.28 6.76 -11.63
CA ASP A 190 -17.72 6.94 -11.39
C ASP A 190 -18.50 7.15 -12.70
N TYR A 191 -18.98 6.05 -13.31
CA TYR A 191 -19.83 6.07 -14.50
C TYR A 191 -21.32 6.34 -14.18
N GLY A 192 -21.57 7.45 -13.49
CA GLY A 192 -22.93 7.99 -13.28
C GLY A 192 -23.53 8.69 -14.52
N VAL A 193 -22.73 8.95 -15.56
CA VAL A 193 -23.15 9.54 -16.85
C VAL A 193 -22.17 9.14 -17.98
N PRO A 194 -22.63 8.95 -19.23
CA PRO A 194 -21.74 8.63 -20.36
C PRO A 194 -20.72 9.72 -20.72
N LEU A 195 -19.59 9.30 -21.31
CA LEU A 195 -18.47 10.14 -21.77
C LEU A 195 -18.80 11.00 -23.02
N GLY A 196 -19.84 11.83 -22.94
CA GLY A 196 -20.25 12.71 -24.04
C GLY A 196 -20.83 14.07 -23.64
N LEU A 197 -21.02 14.37 -22.35
CA LEU A 197 -21.77 15.56 -21.91
C LEU A 197 -21.17 16.37 -20.74
N SER A 198 -19.92 16.12 -20.33
CA SER A 198 -19.28 16.77 -19.18
C SER A 198 -18.88 18.26 -19.39
N ALA A 199 -19.30 18.87 -20.51
CA ALA A 199 -19.08 20.28 -20.83
C ALA A 199 -20.35 21.16 -20.77
N GLY A 200 -21.51 20.61 -20.39
CA GLY A 200 -22.81 21.29 -20.54
C GLY A 200 -23.25 22.28 -19.44
N PHE A 201 -22.77 22.14 -18.20
CA PHE A 201 -23.37 22.82 -17.04
C PHE A 201 -22.43 23.81 -16.33
N SER A 202 -22.85 25.08 -16.33
CA SER A 202 -22.12 26.20 -15.74
C SER A 202 -22.18 26.24 -14.21
N TYR A 203 -21.16 26.84 -13.59
CA TYR A 203 -21.22 27.18 -12.17
C TYR A 203 -22.28 28.24 -11.90
N THR A 204 -23.05 28.06 -10.82
CA THR A 204 -24.11 29.01 -10.46
C THR A 204 -23.57 30.32 -9.91
N LYS A 205 -24.17 31.44 -10.35
CA LYS A 205 -23.89 32.79 -9.86
C LYS A 205 -24.88 33.27 -8.79
N ASN A 206 -26.03 32.60 -8.64
CA ASN A 206 -27.11 32.98 -7.71
C ASN A 206 -27.39 31.92 -6.63
N GLY A 207 -26.62 30.82 -6.60
CA GLY A 207 -26.79 29.73 -5.64
C GLY A 207 -27.84 28.69 -6.02
N GLN A 208 -28.54 28.82 -7.15
CA GLN A 208 -29.44 27.78 -7.68
C GLN A 208 -28.67 26.72 -8.47
N CYS A 209 -29.02 25.45 -8.30
CA CYS A 209 -28.34 24.30 -8.89
C CYS A 209 -29.31 23.14 -9.14
N GLY A 210 -28.87 22.12 -9.88
CA GLY A 210 -29.61 20.89 -10.06
C GLY A 210 -30.21 20.72 -11.45
N LYS A 211 -30.93 19.62 -11.63
CA LYS A 211 -31.48 19.22 -12.94
C LYS A 211 -32.46 20.26 -13.51
N GLU A 212 -33.20 20.96 -12.65
CA GLU A 212 -34.19 21.98 -13.05
C GLU A 212 -33.53 23.28 -13.52
N PHE A 213 -32.32 23.59 -13.04
CA PHE A 213 -31.62 24.85 -13.30
C PHE A 213 -30.47 24.73 -14.31
N GLY A 214 -30.02 23.52 -14.63
CA GLY A 214 -28.90 23.29 -15.56
C GLY A 214 -27.55 23.80 -15.04
N THR A 215 -27.44 24.05 -13.74
CA THR A 215 -26.28 24.69 -13.10
C THR A 215 -25.74 23.84 -11.95
N LYS A 216 -24.42 23.88 -11.75
CA LYS A 216 -23.72 23.18 -10.66
C LYS A 216 -23.20 24.14 -9.61
N CYS A 217 -23.05 23.66 -8.38
CA CYS A 217 -22.45 24.42 -7.29
C CYS A 217 -20.96 24.64 -7.50
N ASN A 218 -20.46 25.75 -6.94
CA ASN A 218 -19.03 26.02 -6.85
C ASN A 218 -18.31 24.89 -6.09
N PRO A 219 -17.00 24.66 -6.35
CA PRO A 219 -16.25 23.58 -5.73
C PRO A 219 -16.43 23.50 -4.21
N GLY A 220 -16.48 22.27 -3.69
CA GLY A 220 -16.70 21.98 -2.27
C GLY A 220 -18.17 22.00 -1.80
N HIS A 221 -19.09 22.63 -2.54
CA HIS A 221 -20.48 22.80 -2.10
C HIS A 221 -21.42 21.68 -2.60
N CYS A 222 -22.45 21.41 -1.80
CA CYS A 222 -23.50 20.42 -2.05
C CYS A 222 -24.70 21.08 -2.75
N CYS A 223 -25.45 20.33 -3.56
CA CYS A 223 -26.69 20.81 -4.19
C CYS A 223 -27.90 20.10 -3.57
N SER A 224 -28.79 20.83 -2.89
CA SER A 224 -29.95 20.24 -2.21
C SER A 224 -31.01 19.71 -3.19
N LYS A 225 -31.96 18.93 -2.67
CA LYS A 225 -33.17 18.51 -3.41
C LYS A 225 -33.95 19.71 -3.96
N ASP A 226 -33.98 20.81 -3.21
CA ASP A 226 -34.71 22.06 -3.53
C ASP A 226 -33.88 23.00 -4.43
N GLY A 227 -32.86 22.46 -5.10
CA GLY A 227 -32.02 23.15 -6.08
C GLY A 227 -31.16 24.29 -5.52
N LYS A 228 -30.68 24.18 -4.27
CA LYS A 228 -29.85 25.22 -3.64
C LYS A 228 -28.45 24.72 -3.28
N CYS A 229 -27.45 25.55 -3.54
CA CYS A 229 -26.08 25.31 -3.11
C CYS A 229 -25.89 25.65 -1.64
N GLY A 230 -25.15 24.81 -0.92
CA GLY A 230 -24.77 25.05 0.46
C GLY A 230 -23.86 23.97 1.01
N SER A 231 -23.58 24.07 2.31
CA SER A 231 -22.71 23.14 3.04
C SER A 231 -23.41 22.77 4.34
N GLY A 232 -23.40 21.48 4.70
CA GLY A 232 -24.11 20.95 5.86
C GLY A 232 -25.28 20.02 5.51
N LYS A 233 -25.76 19.31 6.53
CA LYS A 233 -26.79 18.25 6.50
C LYS A 233 -27.91 18.48 5.47
N GLY A 234 -28.61 19.61 5.54
CA GLY A 234 -29.76 19.93 4.68
C GLY A 234 -29.45 20.12 3.19
N TYR A 235 -28.18 20.31 2.82
CA TYR A 235 -27.74 20.45 1.43
C TYR A 235 -27.06 19.19 0.89
N CYS A 236 -26.42 18.42 1.79
CA CYS A 236 -25.49 17.36 1.40
C CYS A 236 -26.04 15.93 1.57
N GLU A 237 -27.04 15.71 2.43
CA GLU A 237 -27.57 14.38 2.76
C GLU A 237 -28.75 13.98 1.85
N ALA A 238 -29.85 13.48 2.43
CA ALA A 238 -30.96 12.87 1.71
C ALA A 238 -31.60 13.84 0.70
N GLY A 239 -31.56 13.45 -0.58
CA GLY A 239 -32.06 14.24 -1.70
C GLY A 239 -31.04 15.16 -2.37
N CYS A 240 -29.77 15.17 -1.94
CA CYS A 240 -28.73 15.93 -2.64
C CYS A 240 -28.57 15.47 -4.11
N GLN A 241 -28.53 16.44 -5.03
CA GLN A 241 -28.51 16.23 -6.47
C GLN A 241 -27.07 15.94 -6.96
N LYS A 242 -26.76 14.64 -7.08
CA LYS A 242 -25.52 14.13 -7.70
C LYS A 242 -25.30 14.75 -9.09
N GLY A 243 -24.04 15.00 -9.43
CA GLY A 243 -23.64 15.70 -10.66
C GLY A 243 -23.71 17.23 -10.58
N TYR A 244 -24.61 17.79 -9.76
CA TYR A 244 -24.78 19.24 -9.59
C TYR A 244 -24.15 19.80 -8.30
N GLY A 245 -23.71 18.93 -7.37
CA GLY A 245 -22.92 19.31 -6.20
C GLY A 245 -22.26 18.11 -5.52
N ARG A 246 -21.35 18.37 -4.56
CA ARG A 246 -20.66 17.33 -3.78
C ARG A 246 -21.57 16.81 -2.67
N CYS A 247 -22.32 15.75 -2.92
CA CYS A 247 -23.17 15.14 -1.89
C CYS A 247 -22.35 14.42 -0.81
N TRP A 248 -22.81 14.48 0.44
CA TRP A 248 -22.28 13.66 1.53
C TRP A 248 -22.95 12.30 1.53
N LYS A 249 -22.20 11.27 1.15
CA LYS A 249 -22.44 9.92 1.67
C LYS A 249 -22.18 10.01 3.18
N TYR A 250 -23.10 9.52 4.03
CA TYR A 250 -22.66 9.04 5.34
C TYR A 250 -21.56 7.99 5.12
N SER A 251 -20.74 7.74 6.12
CA SER A 251 -20.09 6.44 6.25
C SER A 251 -20.99 5.52 7.10
N PRO A 252 -21.83 4.66 6.50
CA PRO A 252 -22.32 3.47 7.17
C PRO A 252 -21.45 2.25 6.78
N PRO A 253 -21.48 1.17 7.57
CA PRO A 253 -21.13 -0.14 7.06
C PRO A 253 -22.12 -0.61 5.97
N THR A 254 -21.69 -1.59 5.18
CA THR A 254 -22.51 -2.46 4.31
C THR A 254 -23.32 -1.85 3.14
N TYR A 255 -22.80 -2.11 1.93
CA TYR A 255 -23.55 -2.50 0.70
C TYR A 255 -24.58 -1.53 0.07
N ALA A 256 -25.07 -1.95 -1.10
CA ALA A 256 -25.86 -1.15 -2.03
C ALA A 256 -27.37 -1.17 -1.74
N VAL A 257 -28.08 -0.23 -2.35
CA VAL A 257 -29.55 -0.09 -2.27
C VAL A 257 -30.24 -1.32 -2.87
N GLY A 258 -31.10 -2.01 -2.11
CA GLY A 258 -31.93 -3.09 -2.66
C GLY A 258 -32.76 -3.92 -1.67
N GLU A 259 -32.22 -4.27 -0.49
CA GLU A 259 -32.87 -5.23 0.43
C GLU A 259 -33.19 -4.65 1.83
N ALA A 260 -34.13 -5.31 2.52
CA ALA A 260 -34.72 -4.87 3.79
C ALA A 260 -33.78 -5.01 5.01
N PRO A 261 -34.01 -4.23 6.10
CA PRO A 261 -33.13 -4.25 7.28
C PRO A 261 -33.11 -5.59 8.02
N ARG A 262 -31.96 -5.92 8.62
CA ARG A 262 -31.75 -7.10 9.49
C ARG A 262 -32.52 -6.97 10.82
N ASN A 263 -33.83 -7.23 10.78
CA ASN A 263 -34.64 -7.46 11.97
C ASN A 263 -34.25 -8.82 12.58
N ALA A 264 -34.27 -8.94 13.92
CA ALA A 264 -34.05 -10.20 14.64
C ALA A 264 -34.99 -11.33 14.19
N ASN A 265 -36.17 -10.97 13.68
CA ASN A 265 -37.21 -11.88 13.21
C ASN A 265 -36.90 -12.58 11.86
N ASN A 266 -35.79 -12.26 11.18
CA ASN A 266 -35.44 -12.80 9.85
C ASN A 266 -34.24 -13.76 9.87
N LYS A 267 -34.08 -14.50 10.97
CA LYS A 267 -33.06 -15.55 11.11
C LYS A 267 -33.54 -16.90 10.56
N CYS A 268 -32.59 -17.76 10.21
CA CYS A 268 -32.79 -19.14 9.78
C CYS A 268 -31.68 -20.05 10.30
N GLY A 269 -31.99 -21.29 10.65
CA GLY A 269 -31.01 -22.17 11.31
C GLY A 269 -31.63 -23.17 12.28
N GLN A 270 -30.78 -24.07 12.77
CA GLN A 270 -31.16 -25.17 13.64
C GLN A 270 -31.44 -24.69 15.08
N ASP A 271 -30.74 -23.63 15.51
CA ASP A 271 -30.82 -22.99 16.83
C ASP A 271 -32.15 -22.26 17.12
N LEU A 272 -33.08 -22.24 16.15
CA LEU A 272 -34.38 -21.56 16.23
C LEU A 272 -35.56 -22.50 16.54
N GLY A 273 -35.31 -23.79 16.76
CA GLY A 273 -36.34 -24.76 17.15
C GLY A 273 -37.30 -25.14 16.01
N GLY A 274 -36.86 -26.01 15.11
CA GLY A 274 -37.69 -26.73 14.13
C GLY A 274 -38.19 -25.91 12.93
N ASN A 275 -38.58 -24.66 13.12
CA ASN A 275 -39.19 -23.80 12.07
C ASN A 275 -38.25 -22.71 11.52
N GLY A 276 -36.93 -22.86 11.69
CA GLY A 276 -35.91 -21.92 11.20
C GLY A 276 -35.71 -21.91 9.68
N LYS A 277 -36.76 -22.14 8.87
CA LYS A 277 -36.74 -22.03 7.40
C LYS A 277 -37.12 -20.63 6.92
N CYS A 278 -36.48 -20.18 5.85
CA CYS A 278 -36.82 -18.96 5.15
C CYS A 278 -38.18 -19.08 4.41
N LYS A 279 -38.87 -17.95 4.25
CA LYS A 279 -40.18 -17.86 3.62
C LYS A 279 -40.05 -17.43 2.15
N ASN A 280 -41.04 -17.77 1.32
CA ASN A 280 -41.14 -17.36 -0.08
C ASN A 280 -39.86 -17.64 -0.88
N ASP A 281 -39.39 -18.89 -0.82
CA ASP A 281 -38.21 -19.41 -1.54
C ASP A 281 -36.90 -18.62 -1.32
N GLN A 282 -36.81 -17.86 -0.24
CA GLN A 282 -35.59 -17.17 0.16
C GLN A 282 -34.51 -18.15 0.62
N CYS A 283 -33.27 -17.70 0.46
CA CYS A 283 -32.06 -18.44 0.75
C CYS A 283 -31.62 -18.20 2.20
N CYS A 284 -31.15 -19.24 2.88
CA CYS A 284 -30.59 -19.11 4.22
C CYS A 284 -29.07 -18.94 4.13
N SER A 285 -28.56 -17.74 4.40
CA SER A 285 -27.12 -17.46 4.40
C SER A 285 -26.35 -18.30 5.43
N ARG A 286 -25.04 -18.49 5.20
CA ARG A 286 -24.10 -19.05 6.21
C ARG A 286 -24.18 -18.34 7.56
N SER A 287 -24.56 -17.07 7.55
CA SER A 287 -24.72 -16.21 8.73
C SER A 287 -26.05 -16.40 9.48
N GLN A 288 -26.87 -17.40 9.13
CA GLN A 288 -28.17 -17.69 9.75
C GLN A 288 -29.23 -16.58 9.56
N TYR A 289 -29.28 -15.96 8.38
CA TYR A 289 -30.32 -14.99 7.98
C TYR A 289 -30.89 -15.27 6.59
N CYS A 290 -32.15 -14.90 6.37
CA CYS A 290 -32.87 -15.06 5.10
C CYS A 290 -32.72 -13.86 4.15
N GLY A 291 -32.65 -14.12 2.84
CA GLY A 291 -32.73 -13.11 1.79
C GLY A 291 -32.71 -13.72 0.38
N ALA A 292 -32.77 -12.88 -0.65
CA ALA A 292 -32.89 -13.33 -2.05
C ALA A 292 -31.66 -12.98 -2.91
N SER A 293 -30.80 -12.06 -2.47
CA SER A 293 -29.55 -11.74 -3.18
C SER A 293 -28.48 -12.84 -3.07
N LEU A 294 -27.49 -12.79 -3.96
CA LEU A 294 -26.40 -13.76 -4.06
C LEU A 294 -25.59 -13.93 -2.75
N TYR A 295 -25.61 -12.94 -1.84
CA TYR A 295 -25.03 -13.04 -0.50
C TYR A 295 -25.73 -14.07 0.39
N TYR A 296 -27.04 -14.22 0.24
CA TYR A 296 -27.84 -15.23 0.95
C TYR A 296 -27.88 -16.57 0.22
N CYS A 297 -27.84 -16.53 -1.11
CA CYS A 297 -28.06 -17.68 -1.98
C CYS A 297 -26.80 -18.41 -2.45
N GLY A 298 -25.64 -17.76 -2.44
CA GLY A 298 -24.39 -18.30 -2.96
C GLY A 298 -23.64 -19.20 -1.98
N VAL A 299 -22.30 -19.17 -2.07
CA VAL A 299 -21.40 -20.08 -1.35
C VAL A 299 -21.61 -20.02 0.17
N GLY A 300 -21.97 -21.15 0.75
CA GLY A 300 -22.27 -21.28 2.18
C GLY A 300 -23.73 -21.08 2.58
N CYS A 301 -24.63 -20.87 1.62
CA CYS A 301 -26.07 -21.00 1.86
C CYS A 301 -26.42 -22.39 2.43
N ILE A 302 -27.40 -22.47 3.32
CA ILE A 302 -27.76 -23.64 4.13
C ILE A 302 -29.05 -24.28 3.54
N PRO A 303 -28.97 -25.35 2.72
CA PRO A 303 -30.10 -25.79 1.89
C PRO A 303 -31.29 -26.32 2.68
N GLN A 304 -31.04 -26.89 3.86
CA GLN A 304 -32.09 -27.35 4.78
C GLN A 304 -32.96 -26.20 5.34
N PHE A 305 -32.51 -24.95 5.23
CA PHE A 305 -33.21 -23.77 5.75
C PHE A 305 -33.56 -22.69 4.69
N GLY A 306 -33.18 -22.84 3.43
CA GLY A 306 -33.60 -21.94 2.34
C GLY A 306 -33.12 -22.38 0.96
N THR A 307 -33.69 -21.80 -0.11
CA THR A 307 -33.54 -22.28 -1.50
C THR A 307 -32.25 -21.76 -2.15
N CYS A 308 -31.12 -22.43 -1.90
CA CYS A 308 -29.81 -21.98 -2.35
C CYS A 308 -29.61 -22.01 -3.89
N LEU A 309 -28.93 -21.00 -4.43
CA LEU A 309 -28.52 -20.98 -5.84
C LEU A 309 -27.33 -21.93 -6.04
N GLY A 310 -27.57 -23.01 -6.80
CA GLY A 310 -26.57 -24.04 -7.10
C GLY A 310 -26.94 -25.46 -6.68
N THR A 311 -28.14 -25.71 -6.14
CA THR A 311 -28.56 -27.06 -5.71
C THR A 311 -29.10 -27.95 -6.85
N THR A 312 -28.23 -28.30 -7.79
CA THR A 312 -28.30 -29.56 -8.57
C THR A 312 -26.89 -30.17 -8.66
N PRO A 313 -26.74 -31.51 -8.81
CA PRO A 313 -25.58 -32.18 -8.21
C PRO A 313 -24.34 -32.33 -9.11
N SER A 314 -23.18 -32.01 -8.52
CA SER A 314 -21.87 -32.67 -8.65
C SER A 314 -21.10 -32.68 -10.00
N ASP A 315 -19.86 -32.18 -9.95
CA ASP A 315 -18.74 -32.68 -10.80
C ASP A 315 -17.34 -32.52 -10.11
N ASP A 316 -17.14 -31.53 -9.22
CA ASP A 316 -15.83 -31.23 -8.56
C ASP A 316 -15.37 -32.19 -7.42
N GLY A 317 -15.96 -33.38 -7.30
CA GLY A 317 -15.51 -34.44 -6.39
C GLY A 317 -15.61 -34.14 -4.87
N PRO A 318 -14.84 -34.84 -4.02
CA PRO A 318 -14.94 -34.71 -2.56
C PRO A 318 -14.38 -33.40 -1.99
N PHE A 319 -15.03 -32.84 -0.97
CA PHE A 319 -14.64 -31.56 -0.35
C PHE A 319 -13.51 -31.72 0.68
N PRO A 320 -12.59 -30.76 0.85
CA PRO A 320 -11.54 -30.87 1.86
C PRO A 320 -12.12 -30.80 3.29
N SER A 321 -11.78 -31.79 4.11
CA SER A 321 -12.14 -31.89 5.52
C SER A 321 -11.53 -30.75 6.35
N THR A 322 -12.31 -30.20 7.28
CA THR A 322 -11.91 -29.11 8.20
C THR A 322 -11.89 -29.53 9.67
N ASP A 323 -12.50 -30.66 10.01
CA ASP A 323 -12.61 -31.23 11.37
C ASP A 323 -11.78 -32.53 11.55
N GLY A 324 -11.22 -33.06 10.46
CA GLY A 324 -10.47 -34.31 10.43
C GLY A 324 -11.31 -35.54 10.04
N GLN A 325 -12.61 -35.40 9.79
CA GLN A 325 -13.47 -36.48 9.30
C GLN A 325 -13.46 -36.56 7.77
N CYS A 326 -13.41 -37.78 7.23
CA CYS A 326 -13.28 -38.06 5.80
C CYS A 326 -14.04 -39.33 5.37
N GLY A 327 -14.24 -39.51 4.07
CA GLY A 327 -14.74 -40.75 3.47
C GLY A 327 -15.96 -40.56 2.58
N SER A 328 -16.43 -41.67 2.02
CA SER A 328 -17.62 -41.71 1.14
C SER A 328 -18.87 -41.15 1.79
N ASP A 329 -19.07 -41.47 3.06
CA ASP A 329 -20.37 -41.37 3.73
C ASP A 329 -20.74 -39.91 4.08
N ILE A 330 -19.73 -39.03 4.07
CA ILE A 330 -19.83 -37.57 4.25
C ILE A 330 -19.22 -36.78 3.07
N ASN A 331 -18.73 -37.47 2.04
CA ASN A 331 -18.09 -36.93 0.83
C ASN A 331 -16.94 -35.92 1.09
N THR A 332 -16.11 -36.15 2.12
CA THR A 332 -14.96 -35.29 2.43
C THR A 332 -13.62 -36.02 2.31
N LYS A 333 -12.62 -35.34 1.72
CA LYS A 333 -11.23 -35.82 1.57
C LYS A 333 -10.28 -35.13 2.55
N CYS A 334 -9.20 -35.82 2.91
CA CYS A 334 -8.20 -35.24 3.82
C CYS A 334 -7.43 -34.06 3.16
N PRO A 335 -7.25 -32.93 3.88
CA PRO A 335 -6.42 -31.83 3.38
C PRO A 335 -4.94 -32.23 3.29
N ASN A 336 -4.17 -31.42 2.56
CA ASN A 336 -2.69 -31.54 2.44
C ASN A 336 -2.17 -32.92 1.97
N GLY A 337 -2.99 -33.70 1.26
CA GLY A 337 -2.62 -35.05 0.82
C GLY A 337 -2.61 -36.09 1.94
N GLY A 338 -3.31 -35.84 3.06
CA GLY A 338 -3.46 -36.80 4.14
C GLY A 338 -4.17 -38.10 3.71
N CYS A 339 -4.04 -39.12 4.55
CA CYS A 339 -4.62 -40.44 4.35
C CYS A 339 -5.97 -40.53 5.08
N CYS A 340 -7.00 -41.02 4.40
CA CYS A 340 -8.30 -41.24 5.03
C CYS A 340 -8.39 -42.70 5.53
N SER A 341 -8.48 -42.90 6.84
CA SER A 341 -8.60 -44.25 7.42
C SER A 341 -9.97 -44.88 7.13
N LYS A 342 -10.07 -46.21 7.29
CA LYS A 342 -11.34 -46.97 7.22
C LYS A 342 -12.43 -46.40 8.14
N ASN A 343 -12.02 -45.82 9.27
CA ASN A 343 -12.92 -45.31 10.31
C ASN A 343 -13.36 -43.85 10.04
N GLY A 344 -13.09 -43.32 8.84
CA GLY A 344 -13.49 -41.97 8.43
C GLY A 344 -12.71 -40.84 9.10
N VAL A 345 -11.45 -41.09 9.51
CA VAL A 345 -10.59 -40.09 10.17
C VAL A 345 -9.29 -39.89 9.38
N CYS A 346 -8.84 -38.65 9.24
CA CYS A 346 -7.61 -38.27 8.58
C CYS A 346 -6.35 -38.47 9.44
N GLY A 347 -5.26 -38.87 8.79
CA GLY A 347 -3.92 -38.92 9.41
C GLY A 347 -2.81 -39.18 8.39
N THR A 348 -1.58 -39.35 8.88
CA THR A 348 -0.37 -39.47 8.03
C THR A 348 0.52 -40.67 8.37
N THR A 349 0.12 -41.51 9.32
CA THR A 349 0.85 -42.73 9.71
C THR A 349 0.24 -43.97 9.06
N SER A 350 0.96 -45.10 9.12
CA SER A 350 0.52 -46.39 8.56
C SER A 350 -0.85 -46.88 9.05
N GLY A 351 -1.32 -46.44 10.23
CA GLY A 351 -2.67 -46.72 10.72
C GLY A 351 -3.80 -46.02 9.94
N TYR A 352 -3.48 -44.93 9.23
CA TYR A 352 -4.41 -44.19 8.37
C TYR A 352 -4.16 -44.44 6.89
N CYS A 353 -2.89 -44.57 6.50
CA CYS A 353 -2.45 -44.73 5.11
C CYS A 353 -2.40 -46.19 4.63
N GLY A 354 -2.37 -47.16 5.55
CA GLY A 354 -2.16 -48.57 5.24
C GLY A 354 -3.42 -49.30 4.76
N LYS A 355 -3.52 -50.58 5.14
CA LYS A 355 -4.60 -51.47 4.70
C LYS A 355 -5.97 -50.91 5.11
N ASN A 356 -6.87 -50.79 4.13
CA ASN A 356 -8.21 -50.20 4.23
C ASN A 356 -8.27 -48.66 4.34
N CYS A 357 -7.24 -47.93 3.88
CA CYS A 357 -7.39 -46.50 3.56
C CYS A 357 -8.45 -46.28 2.46
N GLN A 358 -9.24 -45.20 2.56
CA GLN A 358 -10.33 -44.87 1.63
C GLN A 358 -9.82 -44.12 0.40
N GLU A 359 -9.70 -44.83 -0.71
CA GLU A 359 -9.24 -44.29 -2.00
C GLU A 359 -10.24 -43.26 -2.56
N GLY A 360 -9.72 -42.18 -3.14
CA GLY A 360 -10.50 -40.98 -3.53
C GLY A 360 -10.67 -39.96 -2.39
N TYR A 361 -10.65 -40.39 -1.13
CA TYR A 361 -10.82 -39.54 0.05
C TYR A 361 -9.50 -39.29 0.82
N GLY A 362 -8.42 -39.98 0.47
CA GLY A 362 -7.06 -39.67 0.92
C GLY A 362 -5.98 -40.40 0.11
N VAL A 363 -4.71 -40.12 0.40
CA VAL A 363 -3.57 -40.77 -0.26
C VAL A 363 -3.26 -42.11 0.41
N CYS A 364 -3.60 -43.21 -0.26
CA CYS A 364 -3.42 -44.56 0.29
C CYS A 364 -2.08 -45.19 -0.12
N TRP A 365 -1.46 -45.94 0.79
CA TRP A 365 -0.18 -46.61 0.58
C TRP A 365 -0.38 -48.08 0.14
N GLY A 366 0.54 -48.57 -0.69
CA GLY A 366 0.63 -49.98 -1.08
C GLY A 366 1.29 -50.86 -0.01
N PRO A 367 1.39 -52.18 -0.25
CA PRO A 367 1.96 -53.14 0.70
C PRO A 367 3.42 -52.85 1.10
N ASN A 368 4.15 -52.08 0.28
CA ASN A 368 5.55 -51.69 0.52
C ASN A 368 5.70 -50.31 1.20
N GLY A 369 4.62 -49.72 1.72
CA GLY A 369 4.65 -48.42 2.43
C GLY A 369 4.78 -47.18 1.53
N LEU A 370 4.67 -47.33 0.21
CA LEU A 370 4.74 -46.24 -0.77
C LEU A 370 3.34 -45.83 -1.26
N PRO A 371 3.08 -44.55 -1.58
CA PRO A 371 1.78 -44.07 -2.05
C PRO A 371 1.42 -44.66 -3.43
N LYS A 372 0.13 -44.98 -3.63
CA LYS A 372 -0.40 -45.45 -4.91
C LYS A 372 -0.59 -44.29 -5.89
N SER A 373 -0.24 -44.48 -7.16
CA SER A 373 -0.48 -43.50 -8.24
C SER A 373 -1.96 -43.50 -8.69
N PRO A 374 -2.62 -42.34 -8.82
CA PRO A 374 -4.03 -42.25 -9.22
C PRO A 374 -4.24 -42.34 -10.75
N PRO A 375 -5.40 -42.84 -11.23
CA PRO A 375 -5.80 -42.81 -12.63
C PRO A 375 -6.32 -41.42 -13.08
N PRO A 376 -6.31 -41.12 -14.39
CA PRO A 376 -6.75 -39.82 -14.91
C PRO A 376 -8.29 -39.68 -14.96
N PRO A 377 -8.85 -38.47 -14.69
CA PRO A 377 -10.29 -38.22 -14.72
C PRO A 377 -10.85 -38.08 -16.15
N LYS A 378 -12.18 -38.17 -16.25
CA LYS A 378 -12.96 -37.93 -17.48
C LYS A 378 -13.87 -36.70 -17.26
N SER A 379 -14.22 -35.99 -18.33
CA SER A 379 -15.23 -34.92 -18.33
C SER A 379 -16.35 -35.24 -19.35
N PRO A 380 -17.58 -34.74 -19.17
CA PRO A 380 -18.76 -35.28 -19.84
C PRO A 380 -19.15 -34.55 -21.14
N LEU A 381 -20.06 -35.17 -21.90
CA LEU A 381 -20.98 -34.50 -22.82
C LEU A 381 -22.39 -35.10 -22.67
N ALA A 382 -23.41 -34.42 -23.22
CA ALA A 382 -24.83 -34.70 -22.98
C ALA A 382 -25.31 -36.08 -23.48
N LYS A 383 -26.49 -36.50 -22.97
CA LYS A 383 -27.04 -37.86 -23.13
C LYS A 383 -28.41 -37.83 -23.82
N LEU A 384 -28.59 -38.66 -24.85
CA LEU A 384 -29.82 -39.33 -25.36
C LEU A 384 -29.59 -39.72 -26.84
N PRO A 385 -30.21 -40.79 -27.40
CA PRO A 385 -31.03 -41.85 -26.79
C PRO A 385 -30.23 -43.20 -26.80
N PRO A 386 -30.80 -44.44 -26.90
CA PRO A 386 -30.05 -45.68 -26.66
C PRO A 386 -29.22 -46.19 -27.86
N PRO A 387 -28.23 -47.07 -27.64
CA PRO A 387 -27.38 -47.61 -28.70
C PRO A 387 -28.05 -48.77 -29.48
N VAL A 388 -27.94 -48.70 -30.81
CA VAL A 388 -27.90 -49.89 -31.67
C VAL A 388 -26.44 -50.39 -31.75
N GLU A 389 -26.22 -51.63 -32.16
CA GLU A 389 -24.95 -52.35 -32.01
C GLU A 389 -23.76 -51.73 -32.79
N SER A 390 -22.55 -52.13 -32.37
CA SER A 390 -21.28 -51.74 -32.99
C SER A 390 -21.06 -52.40 -34.37
N PRO A 391 -20.11 -51.87 -35.15
CA PRO A 391 -19.03 -52.75 -35.58
C PRO A 391 -17.64 -52.22 -35.21
N SER A 392 -16.72 -53.14 -34.88
CA SER A 392 -15.32 -52.81 -34.64
C SER A 392 -14.54 -52.63 -35.95
N THR A 393 -13.66 -51.64 -35.99
CA THR A 393 -12.51 -51.62 -36.90
C THR A 393 -11.22 -51.67 -36.08
N LYS A 394 -10.44 -52.74 -36.24
CA LYS A 394 -9.10 -52.85 -35.63
C LYS A 394 -8.13 -51.97 -36.41
N LEU A 395 -7.33 -51.16 -35.71
CA LEU A 395 -6.08 -50.66 -36.28
C LEU A 395 -5.15 -51.84 -36.57
N LYS A 396 -4.26 -51.71 -37.56
CA LYS A 396 -3.30 -52.77 -37.90
C LYS A 396 -2.19 -52.84 -36.83
N ASP A 397 -2.02 -54.00 -36.23
CA ASP A 397 -1.00 -54.30 -35.21
C ASP A 397 0.43 -54.41 -35.79
N GLY A 398 0.85 -53.42 -36.58
CA GLY A 398 2.15 -53.39 -37.29
C GLY A 398 3.00 -52.13 -37.05
N TYR A 399 2.48 -51.12 -36.35
CA TYR A 399 3.16 -49.83 -36.14
C TYR A 399 3.30 -49.50 -34.65
N PRO A 400 4.50 -49.16 -34.13
CA PRO A 400 4.69 -48.74 -32.74
C PRO A 400 3.92 -47.46 -32.41
N ILE A 401 3.54 -47.31 -31.14
CA ILE A 401 2.84 -46.12 -30.64
C ILE A 401 3.82 -44.94 -30.57
N SER A 402 3.39 -43.78 -31.07
CA SER A 402 4.17 -42.55 -31.06
C SER A 402 4.44 -42.04 -29.64
N VAL A 403 5.72 -41.82 -29.34
CA VAL A 403 6.20 -41.23 -28.08
C VAL A 403 6.49 -39.72 -28.18
N ASN A 404 6.35 -39.13 -29.37
CA ASN A 404 6.68 -37.73 -29.66
C ASN A 404 5.55 -36.97 -30.38
N ASN A 405 4.32 -37.49 -30.28
CA ASN A 405 3.10 -37.00 -30.95
C ASN A 405 3.15 -36.94 -32.48
N ARG A 406 4.13 -37.58 -33.14
CA ARG A 406 4.17 -37.74 -34.60
C ARG A 406 3.73 -39.15 -35.00
N CYS A 407 2.71 -39.25 -35.84
CA CYS A 407 2.14 -40.50 -36.36
C CYS A 407 1.84 -40.36 -37.85
N GLY A 408 1.70 -41.47 -38.57
CA GLY A 408 1.49 -41.46 -40.01
C GLY A 408 2.61 -42.14 -40.80
N LYS A 409 2.43 -42.18 -42.12
CA LYS A 409 3.23 -43.04 -43.01
C LYS A 409 4.72 -42.71 -43.04
N MET A 410 5.16 -41.44 -42.90
CA MET A 410 6.60 -41.12 -42.92
C MET A 410 7.31 -41.40 -41.59
N PHE A 411 6.58 -41.56 -40.48
CA PHE A 411 7.17 -41.90 -39.18
C PHE A 411 7.01 -43.39 -38.80
N GLY A 412 6.17 -44.14 -39.51
CA GLY A 412 5.94 -45.56 -39.22
C GLY A 412 5.31 -45.81 -37.85
N THR A 413 4.74 -44.77 -37.24
CA THR A 413 4.17 -44.77 -35.88
C THR A 413 2.68 -44.52 -35.93
N ARG A 414 1.91 -45.25 -35.11
CA ARG A 414 0.50 -44.94 -34.87
C ARG A 414 0.34 -44.03 -33.67
N CYS A 415 -0.68 -43.18 -33.66
CA CYS A 415 -1.02 -42.38 -32.50
C CYS A 415 -1.50 -43.33 -31.37
N PRO A 416 -1.37 -42.95 -30.08
CA PRO A 416 -1.96 -43.71 -28.98
C PRO A 416 -3.49 -43.86 -29.13
N ASP A 417 -4.07 -44.87 -28.49
CA ASP A 417 -5.47 -45.24 -28.73
C ASP A 417 -6.45 -44.09 -28.40
N ALA A 418 -7.49 -43.93 -29.23
CA ALA A 418 -8.40 -42.79 -29.24
C ALA A 418 -7.72 -41.41 -29.46
N LEU A 419 -6.59 -41.36 -30.17
CA LEU A 419 -6.08 -40.19 -30.88
C LEU A 419 -6.18 -40.38 -32.40
N CYS A 420 -6.40 -39.27 -33.09
CA CYS A 420 -6.51 -39.16 -34.53
C CYS A 420 -5.16 -38.79 -35.14
N CYS A 421 -4.85 -39.34 -36.33
CA CYS A 421 -3.65 -38.99 -37.08
C CYS A 421 -4.00 -37.95 -38.12
N SER A 422 -3.59 -36.68 -37.95
CA SER A 422 -3.78 -35.67 -39.00
C SER A 422 -3.06 -36.08 -40.29
N GLY A 423 -3.52 -35.61 -41.45
CA GLY A 423 -2.77 -35.66 -42.70
C GLY A 423 -1.40 -34.96 -42.59
N ASN A 424 -1.28 -34.02 -41.65
CA ASN A 424 -0.03 -33.34 -41.27
C ASN A 424 0.86 -34.13 -40.29
N GLU A 425 0.58 -35.42 -40.08
CA GLU A 425 1.40 -36.38 -39.33
C GLU A 425 1.54 -36.14 -37.81
N PHE A 426 0.50 -35.58 -37.17
CA PHE A 426 0.45 -35.36 -35.72
C PHE A 426 -0.75 -36.06 -35.05
N CYS A 427 -0.53 -36.49 -33.80
CA CYS A 427 -1.56 -36.99 -32.88
C CYS A 427 -2.47 -35.86 -32.38
N GLY A 428 -3.79 -36.01 -32.46
CA GLY A 428 -4.71 -35.05 -31.82
C GLY A 428 -6.16 -35.51 -31.70
N LYS A 429 -7.03 -34.62 -31.19
CA LYS A 429 -8.49 -34.88 -30.99
C LYS A 429 -9.41 -33.79 -31.56
N THR A 430 -8.87 -32.84 -32.31
CA THR A 430 -9.65 -31.76 -32.94
C THR A 430 -10.01 -32.11 -34.39
N LEU A 431 -10.94 -31.38 -35.00
CA LEU A 431 -11.34 -31.60 -36.40
C LEU A 431 -10.16 -31.57 -37.39
N PHE A 432 -9.11 -30.78 -37.10
CA PHE A 432 -7.84 -30.73 -37.87
C PHE A 432 -7.02 -32.04 -37.82
N HIS A 433 -7.29 -32.92 -36.84
CA HIS A 433 -6.64 -34.21 -36.68
C HIS A 433 -7.58 -35.39 -37.02
N CYS A 434 -8.89 -35.23 -36.78
CA CYS A 434 -9.89 -36.31 -36.87
C CYS A 434 -10.80 -36.21 -38.10
N GLY A 435 -10.82 -35.07 -38.80
CA GLY A 435 -11.66 -34.82 -39.97
C GLY A 435 -11.13 -35.48 -41.26
N LYS A 436 -11.51 -34.88 -42.41
CA LYS A 436 -11.39 -35.48 -43.75
C LYS A 436 -10.00 -36.05 -44.09
N ASP A 437 -8.93 -35.39 -43.64
CA ASP A 437 -7.54 -35.75 -43.97
C ASP A 437 -6.90 -36.75 -42.98
N CYS A 438 -7.70 -37.36 -42.10
CA CYS A 438 -7.19 -38.24 -41.04
C CYS A 438 -6.72 -39.61 -41.58
N GLN A 439 -5.50 -40.02 -41.18
CA GLN A 439 -4.86 -41.26 -41.66
C GLN A 439 -5.37 -42.49 -40.87
N LYS A 440 -6.41 -43.16 -41.40
CA LYS A 440 -7.13 -44.27 -40.77
C LYS A 440 -6.27 -45.49 -40.34
N ASP A 441 -5.12 -45.72 -40.98
CA ASP A 441 -4.17 -46.78 -40.59
C ASP A 441 -3.34 -46.43 -39.33
N PHE A 442 -3.23 -45.14 -38.99
CA PHE A 442 -2.33 -44.63 -37.96
C PHE A 442 -3.05 -43.92 -36.80
N GLY A 443 -4.35 -43.68 -36.89
CA GLY A 443 -5.16 -43.11 -35.81
C GLY A 443 -6.66 -43.26 -36.05
N VAL A 444 -7.47 -43.03 -35.02
CA VAL A 444 -8.93 -43.13 -35.12
C VAL A 444 -9.47 -41.88 -35.81
N CYS A 445 -10.30 -42.02 -36.84
CA CYS A 445 -10.82 -40.91 -37.64
C CYS A 445 -12.34 -40.82 -37.56
N TRP A 446 -12.89 -39.62 -37.69
CA TRP A 446 -14.34 -39.40 -37.71
C TRP A 446 -14.88 -39.47 -39.14
N ASP A 447 -16.09 -39.97 -39.30
CA ASP A 447 -16.81 -39.94 -40.57
C ASP A 447 -17.79 -38.77 -40.58
N THR A 448 -17.55 -37.78 -41.44
CA THR A 448 -18.26 -36.49 -41.43
C THR A 448 -19.41 -36.42 -42.44
N THR A 449 -19.95 -37.57 -42.85
CA THR A 449 -20.84 -37.70 -44.01
C THR A 449 -22.34 -37.70 -43.65
N GLN A 450 -22.73 -37.37 -42.41
CA GLN A 450 -24.11 -37.47 -41.90
C GLN A 450 -24.63 -36.23 -41.14
N LEU A 451 -24.31 -35.02 -41.60
CA LEU A 451 -24.78 -33.76 -40.97
C LEU A 451 -25.34 -32.73 -41.97
N LEU A 452 -26.09 -33.18 -42.98
CA LEU A 452 -26.66 -32.30 -44.02
C LEU A 452 -28.09 -32.64 -44.48
N GLU A 453 -28.89 -33.34 -43.67
CA GLU A 453 -30.29 -33.70 -44.03
C GLU A 453 -31.28 -33.45 -42.87
N SER A 454 -31.74 -32.20 -42.70
CA SER A 454 -33.04 -31.88 -42.05
C SER A 454 -33.42 -30.38 -42.09
N LEU A 455 -33.76 -29.85 -43.27
CA LEU A 455 -34.53 -28.60 -43.45
C LEU A 455 -35.44 -28.71 -44.69
N PRO A 456 -36.77 -28.55 -44.53
CA PRO A 456 -37.58 -27.79 -45.50
C PRO A 456 -38.76 -27.02 -44.84
N PRO A 457 -39.61 -26.26 -45.59
CA PRO A 457 -39.46 -25.64 -46.93
C PRO A 457 -39.41 -24.08 -46.85
N VAL A 458 -38.76 -23.34 -47.78
CA VAL A 458 -39.26 -22.77 -49.09
C VAL A 458 -40.35 -21.69 -48.90
N GLU A 459 -40.23 -20.44 -49.42
CA GLU A 459 -40.32 -19.93 -50.82
C GLU A 459 -39.68 -18.51 -50.94
N SER A 460 -39.35 -17.88 -52.08
CA SER A 460 -39.34 -18.19 -53.53
C SER A 460 -38.30 -17.30 -54.27
N GLY A 461 -37.85 -17.68 -55.50
CA GLY A 461 -37.12 -16.75 -56.40
C GLY A 461 -35.93 -17.35 -57.19
N LEU A 462 -36.21 -17.86 -58.40
CA LEU A 462 -35.26 -18.40 -59.41
C LEU A 462 -35.36 -17.57 -60.71
N PRO A 463 -34.58 -17.81 -61.80
CA PRO A 463 -33.18 -18.28 -62.03
C PRO A 463 -32.50 -17.34 -63.09
N PRO A 464 -31.58 -17.74 -64.02
CA PRO A 464 -30.71 -18.93 -64.15
C PRO A 464 -29.20 -18.65 -64.40
N ALA A 465 -28.41 -19.75 -64.27
CA ALA A 465 -27.29 -20.30 -65.08
C ALA A 465 -26.47 -19.40 -66.06
N GLU A 466 -25.24 -19.71 -66.49
CA GLU A 466 -24.50 -20.98 -66.81
C GLU A 466 -22.97 -20.76 -66.56
N SER A 467 -21.99 -21.67 -66.71
CA SER A 467 -21.86 -23.15 -66.59
C SER A 467 -20.36 -23.50 -66.35
N GLU A 468 -20.07 -24.76 -65.98
CA GLU A 468 -18.82 -25.50 -66.25
C GLU A 468 -17.43 -25.11 -65.66
N SER A 469 -16.56 -26.11 -65.69
CA SER A 469 -15.11 -26.10 -65.42
C SER A 469 -14.49 -27.15 -66.35
N PRO A 470 -13.29 -26.94 -66.93
CA PRO A 470 -12.06 -27.18 -66.15
C PRO A 470 -10.84 -26.30 -66.53
N SER A 471 -9.75 -26.49 -65.77
CA SER A 471 -8.37 -26.05 -66.06
C SER A 471 -7.73 -26.90 -67.20
N PRO A 472 -6.47 -26.68 -67.66
CA PRO A 472 -5.44 -25.70 -67.21
C PRO A 472 -4.61 -25.00 -68.34
N ALA A 473 -3.84 -23.94 -68.00
CA ALA A 473 -2.47 -23.73 -68.50
C ALA A 473 -1.72 -22.50 -67.91
N LYS A 474 -0.40 -22.69 -67.75
CA LYS A 474 0.71 -21.75 -67.49
C LYS A 474 0.56 -20.30 -68.02
N SER A 475 1.01 -19.29 -67.27
CA SER A 475 2.33 -18.61 -67.47
C SER A 475 2.46 -17.27 -66.70
N SER A 476 3.69 -16.73 -66.68
CA SER A 476 4.11 -15.37 -66.27
C SER A 476 4.01 -14.93 -64.80
N THR A 477 5.07 -14.25 -64.35
CA THR A 477 5.24 -13.58 -63.06
C THR A 477 4.59 -12.19 -63.02
N PRO A 478 4.34 -11.65 -61.82
CA PRO A 478 4.87 -10.31 -61.56
C PRO A 478 5.57 -10.12 -60.20
N VAL A 479 6.15 -8.92 -60.10
CA VAL A 479 6.98 -8.37 -59.02
C VAL A 479 6.18 -8.07 -57.73
N GLU A 480 6.93 -7.86 -56.65
CA GLU A 480 6.53 -7.32 -55.33
C GLU A 480 5.58 -6.10 -55.38
N PRO A 481 4.83 -5.82 -54.28
CA PRO A 481 5.39 -4.91 -53.27
C PRO A 481 5.12 -5.28 -51.80
N SER A 482 6.07 -4.92 -50.92
CA SER A 482 5.93 -4.86 -49.46
C SER A 482 4.87 -3.83 -49.00
N PRO A 483 4.35 -3.95 -47.76
CA PRO A 483 4.96 -3.16 -46.67
C PRO A 483 5.17 -3.91 -45.33
N GLU A 484 5.88 -3.25 -44.41
CA GLU A 484 6.34 -3.75 -43.11
C GLU A 484 5.21 -4.09 -42.10
N PRO A 485 5.50 -4.91 -41.07
CA PRO A 485 5.59 -4.29 -39.74
C PRO A 485 6.54 -4.93 -38.68
N LYS A 486 7.09 -4.06 -37.81
CA LYS A 486 7.27 -4.22 -36.35
C LYS A 486 8.04 -5.47 -35.85
N SER A 487 9.31 -5.27 -35.47
CA SER A 487 10.22 -6.28 -34.89
C SER A 487 9.87 -6.70 -33.45
N GLY A 488 8.88 -7.58 -33.31
CA GLY A 488 8.47 -8.22 -32.05
C GLY A 488 8.50 -9.74 -32.11
N HIS A 489 9.64 -10.34 -32.49
CA HIS A 489 9.73 -11.79 -32.76
C HIS A 489 9.35 -12.65 -31.53
N PRO A 490 8.34 -13.53 -31.64
CA PRO A 490 7.91 -14.39 -30.53
C PRO A 490 8.98 -15.41 -30.16
N VAL A 491 9.01 -15.81 -28.88
CA VAL A 491 9.94 -16.83 -28.39
C VAL A 491 9.52 -18.21 -28.90
N SER A 492 10.49 -18.92 -29.48
CA SER A 492 10.37 -20.28 -29.99
C SER A 492 9.87 -21.26 -28.91
N LYS A 493 8.92 -22.12 -29.28
CA LYS A 493 8.37 -23.19 -28.42
C LYS A 493 8.81 -24.59 -28.86
N ASP A 494 9.48 -24.70 -30.00
CA ASP A 494 9.90 -25.95 -30.66
C ASP A 494 11.42 -25.98 -30.95
N ASN A 495 12.17 -25.05 -30.36
CA ASN A 495 13.59 -24.80 -30.58
C ASN A 495 13.98 -24.43 -32.03
N ARG A 496 13.03 -24.06 -32.91
CA ARG A 496 13.32 -23.45 -34.22
C ARG A 496 13.26 -21.93 -34.18
N CYS A 497 14.18 -21.29 -34.89
CA CYS A 497 14.43 -19.85 -34.81
C CYS A 497 14.93 -19.28 -36.13
N GLY A 498 15.09 -17.96 -36.19
CA GLY A 498 15.69 -17.30 -37.34
C GLY A 498 14.67 -16.81 -38.36
N LYS A 499 15.16 -16.15 -39.42
CA LYS A 499 14.32 -15.40 -40.36
C LYS A 499 13.23 -16.24 -41.03
N VAL A 500 13.48 -17.52 -41.28
CA VAL A 500 12.52 -18.46 -41.91
C VAL A 500 11.33 -18.78 -40.98
N PHE A 501 11.54 -18.83 -39.67
CA PHE A 501 10.49 -19.18 -38.69
C PHE A 501 9.88 -17.95 -37.98
N GLY A 502 10.51 -16.77 -38.12
CA GLY A 502 10.06 -15.52 -37.49
C GLY A 502 10.17 -15.50 -35.96
N THR A 503 10.69 -16.57 -35.36
CA THR A 503 10.81 -16.81 -33.91
C THR A 503 12.24 -16.59 -33.42
N LYS A 504 12.39 -16.02 -32.23
CA LYS A 504 13.68 -15.93 -31.52
C LYS A 504 13.85 -17.05 -30.51
N CYS A 505 15.08 -17.42 -30.19
CA CYS A 505 15.37 -18.33 -29.10
C CYS A 505 15.01 -17.71 -27.72
N PRO A 506 14.73 -18.54 -26.70
CA PRO A 506 14.66 -18.08 -25.32
C PRO A 506 15.97 -17.42 -24.89
N ASP A 507 15.91 -16.49 -23.94
CA ASP A 507 17.08 -15.72 -23.53
C ASP A 507 18.19 -16.65 -23.00
N THR A 508 19.46 -16.32 -23.31
CA THR A 508 20.67 -17.17 -23.16
C THR A 508 20.86 -18.33 -24.15
N LEU A 509 20.03 -18.47 -25.20
CA LEU A 509 20.25 -19.42 -26.32
C LEU A 509 20.68 -18.70 -27.62
N CYS A 510 21.51 -19.39 -28.38
CA CYS A 510 22.02 -18.97 -29.69
C CYS A 510 21.13 -19.54 -30.81
N CYS A 511 20.93 -18.81 -31.90
CA CYS A 511 20.20 -19.30 -33.07
C CYS A 511 21.16 -19.64 -34.22
N SER A 512 21.21 -20.89 -34.67
CA SER A 512 22.14 -21.34 -35.72
C SER A 512 21.75 -20.88 -37.13
N GLY A 513 22.68 -20.98 -38.08
CA GLY A 513 22.36 -20.85 -39.51
C GLY A 513 21.37 -21.89 -39.99
N ASP A 514 21.37 -23.08 -39.37
CA ASP A 514 20.43 -24.18 -39.63
C ASP A 514 19.06 -23.97 -38.93
N HIS A 515 18.80 -22.79 -38.36
CA HIS A 515 17.53 -22.39 -37.77
C HIS A 515 17.13 -23.11 -36.47
N PHE A 516 18.10 -23.53 -35.65
CA PHE A 516 17.87 -24.17 -34.35
C PHE A 516 18.47 -23.40 -33.16
N CYS A 517 17.83 -23.54 -32.00
CA CYS A 517 18.26 -22.95 -30.73
C CYS A 517 19.22 -23.86 -29.96
N GLY A 518 20.40 -23.37 -29.58
CA GLY A 518 21.39 -24.15 -28.83
C GLY A 518 22.47 -23.34 -28.13
N LYS A 519 23.42 -24.04 -27.50
CA LYS A 519 24.58 -23.44 -26.79
C LYS A 519 25.93 -24.03 -27.22
N THR A 520 25.99 -24.72 -28.36
CA THR A 520 27.23 -25.29 -28.89
C THR A 520 27.90 -24.31 -29.85
N LYS A 521 29.19 -24.51 -30.15
CA LYS A 521 29.97 -23.67 -31.09
C LYS A 521 29.25 -23.50 -32.45
N GLY A 522 28.68 -24.56 -32.99
CA GLY A 522 27.90 -24.53 -34.24
C GLY A 522 26.60 -23.73 -34.18
N HIS A 523 26.03 -23.51 -32.99
CA HIS A 523 24.84 -22.65 -32.82
C HIS A 523 25.20 -21.18 -32.54
N CYS A 524 26.33 -20.94 -31.87
CA CYS A 524 26.69 -19.61 -31.37
C CYS A 524 27.73 -18.86 -32.21
N LYS A 525 28.42 -19.55 -33.12
CA LYS A 525 29.52 -18.97 -33.90
C LYS A 525 29.40 -19.19 -35.41
N GLU A 526 28.94 -20.35 -35.85
CA GLU A 526 28.79 -20.67 -37.28
C GLU A 526 27.40 -20.21 -37.75
N ASN A 527 27.37 -19.17 -38.61
CA ASN A 527 26.17 -18.56 -39.20
C ASN A 527 25.08 -18.12 -38.19
N CYS A 528 25.46 -17.72 -36.98
CA CYS A 528 24.53 -17.38 -35.90
C CYS A 528 23.64 -16.16 -36.24
N GLN A 529 22.33 -16.32 -36.10
CA GLN A 529 21.31 -15.32 -36.45
C GLN A 529 21.04 -14.36 -35.29
N LYS A 530 21.88 -13.31 -35.17
CA LYS A 530 21.91 -12.33 -34.07
C LYS A 530 20.54 -11.70 -33.70
N ASP A 531 19.66 -11.51 -34.67
CA ASP A 531 18.35 -10.86 -34.47
C ASP A 531 17.31 -11.84 -33.87
N TYR A 532 17.69 -13.13 -33.76
CA TYR A 532 16.87 -14.25 -33.29
C TYR A 532 17.56 -15.10 -32.20
N GLY A 533 18.77 -14.75 -31.74
CA GLY A 533 19.48 -15.46 -30.68
C GLY A 533 20.83 -14.83 -30.34
N VAL A 534 21.40 -15.20 -29.19
CA VAL A 534 22.68 -14.65 -28.71
C VAL A 534 23.86 -15.27 -29.47
N CYS A 535 24.74 -14.47 -30.08
CA CYS A 535 25.93 -14.95 -30.78
C CYS A 535 27.22 -14.68 -30.00
N TRP A 536 28.32 -15.36 -30.34
CA TRP A 536 29.62 -15.23 -29.66
C TRP A 536 30.74 -14.79 -30.62
N ASP A 537 31.36 -13.64 -30.35
CA ASP A 537 32.39 -13.05 -31.22
C ASP A 537 33.80 -13.68 -31.07
N THR A 538 34.00 -14.61 -30.13
CA THR A 538 35.33 -15.24 -29.87
C THR A 538 35.26 -16.76 -29.74
N ASN A 539 36.42 -17.43 -29.76
CA ASN A 539 36.53 -18.90 -29.76
C ASN A 539 36.20 -19.59 -28.42
N LYS A 540 35.57 -18.90 -27.44
CA LYS A 540 35.29 -19.47 -26.12
C LYS A 540 33.90 -19.03 -25.60
N PRO A 541 33.10 -19.94 -25.01
CA PRO A 541 31.82 -19.55 -24.42
C PRO A 541 31.99 -18.52 -23.29
N PRO A 542 31.10 -17.52 -23.16
CA PRO A 542 30.94 -16.80 -21.90
C PRO A 542 30.48 -17.78 -20.81
N LYS A 543 31.14 -17.78 -19.66
CA LYS A 543 30.77 -18.63 -18.53
C LYS A 543 29.50 -18.10 -17.85
N SER A 544 28.35 -18.72 -18.10
CA SER A 544 27.15 -18.50 -17.27
C SER A 544 27.23 -19.24 -15.92
N PRO A 545 26.45 -18.83 -14.89
CA PRO A 545 26.65 -19.28 -13.52
C PRO A 545 26.30 -20.75 -13.30
N ALA A 546 27.03 -21.40 -12.38
CA ALA A 546 26.64 -22.70 -11.85
C ALA A 546 25.45 -22.52 -10.87
N LYS A 547 24.38 -23.32 -11.05
CA LYS A 547 23.29 -23.43 -10.06
C LYS A 547 23.88 -23.96 -8.74
N PRO A 548 23.52 -23.40 -7.57
CA PRO A 548 24.10 -23.81 -6.30
C PRO A 548 23.89 -25.30 -6.02
N LYS A 549 24.98 -25.97 -5.64
CA LYS A 549 24.97 -27.35 -5.12
C LYS A 549 24.58 -27.28 -3.64
N ALA A 550 23.76 -28.22 -3.15
CA ALA A 550 23.34 -28.22 -1.76
C ALA A 550 24.57 -28.29 -0.81
N PRO A 551 24.61 -27.50 0.28
CA PRO A 551 25.67 -27.61 1.29
C PRO A 551 25.69 -28.98 1.96
N ALA A 552 26.87 -29.54 2.19
CA ALA A 552 27.06 -30.66 3.10
C ALA A 552 27.01 -30.13 4.56
N PRO A 553 26.50 -30.93 5.53
CA PRO A 553 26.32 -30.47 6.91
C PRO A 553 27.65 -30.15 7.60
N LYS A 554 27.63 -29.08 8.41
CA LYS A 554 28.74 -28.57 9.23
C LYS A 554 28.19 -28.06 10.58
N PRO A 555 29.03 -27.89 11.63
CA PRO A 555 28.62 -28.19 13.00
C PRO A 555 27.52 -27.32 13.64
N ASP A 556 26.75 -27.94 14.54
CA ASP A 556 25.84 -27.29 15.47
C ASP A 556 26.59 -26.48 16.54
N TYR A 557 27.01 -25.27 16.17
CA TYR A 557 27.40 -24.25 17.14
C TYR A 557 26.16 -23.54 17.71
N PRO A 558 26.04 -23.34 19.02
CA PRO A 558 24.91 -22.64 19.63
C PRO A 558 24.86 -21.17 19.20
N VAL A 559 23.64 -20.62 19.07
CA VAL A 559 23.43 -19.22 18.75
C VAL A 559 23.82 -18.34 19.95
N SER A 560 24.61 -17.32 19.69
CA SER A 560 25.11 -16.35 20.67
C SER A 560 23.98 -15.58 21.36
N ALA A 561 24.07 -15.43 22.68
CA ALA A 561 23.11 -14.70 23.50
C ALA A 561 23.60 -13.28 23.92
N ASP A 562 24.87 -12.98 23.71
CA ASP A 562 25.53 -11.70 24.05
C ASP A 562 26.09 -10.97 22.81
N GLY A 563 26.08 -11.60 21.65
CA GLY A 563 26.61 -11.07 20.40
C GLY A 563 28.06 -11.49 20.10
N GLN A 564 28.71 -12.27 20.96
CA GLN A 564 30.04 -12.84 20.69
C GLN A 564 29.93 -14.13 19.86
N CYS A 565 30.75 -14.25 18.82
CA CYS A 565 30.71 -15.34 17.83
C CYS A 565 32.10 -15.71 17.33
N GLY A 566 32.23 -16.88 16.72
CA GLY A 566 33.47 -17.30 16.07
C GLY A 566 34.17 -18.44 16.77
N LYS A 567 35.33 -18.83 16.22
CA LYS A 567 36.07 -20.02 16.66
C LYS A 567 36.57 -19.95 18.11
N GLU A 568 36.84 -18.75 18.61
CA GLU A 568 37.30 -18.53 19.99
C GLU A 568 36.18 -18.66 21.03
N PHE A 569 34.94 -18.37 20.64
CA PHE A 569 33.76 -18.40 21.52
C PHE A 569 32.94 -19.69 21.36
N GLY A 570 33.10 -20.41 20.24
CA GLY A 570 32.34 -21.62 19.93
C GLY A 570 30.86 -21.38 19.60
N THR A 571 30.46 -20.12 19.47
CA THR A 571 29.10 -19.64 19.23
C THR A 571 28.95 -19.04 17.83
N ARG A 572 27.76 -19.17 17.25
CA ARG A 572 27.41 -18.54 15.96
C ARG A 572 26.41 -17.40 16.13
N CYS A 573 26.33 -16.52 15.16
CA CYS A 573 25.26 -15.53 15.08
C CYS A 573 23.92 -16.16 14.69
N SER A 574 22.83 -15.40 14.84
CA SER A 574 21.52 -15.78 14.28
C SER A 574 21.58 -15.90 12.76
N ASP A 575 20.62 -16.61 12.16
CA ASP A 575 20.59 -17.01 10.75
C ASP A 575 20.45 -15.85 9.73
N THR A 576 20.65 -14.61 10.18
CA THR A 576 20.53 -13.35 9.44
C THR A 576 21.72 -12.40 9.65
N LEU A 577 22.71 -12.78 10.47
CA LEU A 577 23.82 -11.91 10.88
C LEU A 577 25.19 -12.50 10.49
N CYS A 578 26.12 -11.60 10.23
CA CYS A 578 27.51 -11.87 9.93
C CYS A 578 28.35 -11.93 11.21
N CYS A 579 29.44 -12.68 11.21
CA CYS A 579 30.36 -12.79 12.34
C CYS A 579 31.70 -12.14 11.98
N SER A 580 32.02 -11.01 12.60
CA SER A 580 33.23 -10.24 12.29
C SER A 580 34.53 -11.00 12.60
N ARG A 581 35.64 -10.49 12.06
CA ARG A 581 36.99 -10.92 12.47
C ARG A 581 37.27 -10.72 13.96
N SER A 582 36.61 -9.75 14.59
CA SER A 582 36.69 -9.48 16.04
C SER A 582 35.71 -10.32 16.88
N GLY A 583 35.01 -11.28 16.27
CA GLY A 583 34.11 -12.19 16.95
C GLY A 583 32.83 -11.54 17.46
N LEU A 584 32.27 -10.59 16.70
CA LEU A 584 31.00 -9.92 17.02
C LEU A 584 29.97 -10.13 15.92
N CYS A 585 28.69 -10.24 16.30
CA CYS A 585 27.57 -10.35 15.38
C CYS A 585 27.09 -8.98 14.87
N GLY A 586 26.92 -8.83 13.56
CA GLY A 586 26.39 -7.63 12.93
C GLY A 586 26.04 -7.82 11.46
N ASP A 587 25.47 -6.80 10.83
CA ASP A 587 24.89 -6.79 9.48
C ASP A 587 25.55 -5.77 8.52
N THR A 588 26.73 -5.27 8.90
CA THR A 588 27.48 -4.22 8.20
C THR A 588 28.82 -4.74 7.68
N ASP A 589 29.44 -4.05 6.73
CA ASP A 589 30.69 -4.46 6.07
C ASP A 589 31.85 -4.88 7.02
N PRO A 590 32.07 -4.24 8.21
CA PRO A 590 33.07 -4.71 9.18
C PRO A 590 32.77 -6.08 9.82
N HIS A 591 31.53 -6.56 9.68
CA HIS A 591 31.06 -7.86 10.16
C HIS A 591 30.91 -8.87 9.01
N CYS A 592 30.49 -8.43 7.83
CA CYS A 592 30.17 -9.27 6.68
C CYS A 592 31.31 -9.43 5.66
N GLY A 593 32.14 -8.40 5.49
CA GLY A 593 33.23 -8.36 4.50
C GLY A 593 34.53 -8.99 4.98
N LYS A 594 35.67 -8.44 4.50
CA LYS A 594 36.99 -9.06 4.63
C LYS A 594 37.39 -9.48 6.04
N GLY A 595 37.42 -10.79 6.27
CA GLY A 595 37.76 -11.41 7.55
C GLY A 595 36.57 -11.89 8.38
N CYS A 596 35.35 -11.84 7.85
CA CYS A 596 34.19 -12.53 8.42
C CYS A 596 34.46 -14.03 8.64
N GLN A 597 33.97 -14.58 9.76
CA GLN A 597 34.22 -15.95 10.19
C GLN A 597 33.17 -16.93 9.62
N GLU A 598 33.49 -17.50 8.46
CA GLU A 598 32.66 -18.51 7.80
C GLU A 598 32.29 -19.68 8.74
N GLY A 599 31.00 -20.02 8.78
CA GLY A 599 30.45 -21.05 9.66
C GLY A 599 30.01 -20.56 11.04
N TYR A 600 30.39 -19.34 11.43
CA TYR A 600 29.90 -18.67 12.65
C TYR A 600 28.99 -17.46 12.34
N GLY A 601 28.91 -17.05 11.08
CA GLY A 601 27.93 -16.10 10.55
C GLY A 601 27.87 -16.16 9.03
N ILE A 602 27.01 -15.32 8.43
CA ILE A 602 26.98 -15.11 6.97
C ILE A 602 28.17 -14.22 6.57
N CYS A 603 28.85 -14.52 5.46
CA CYS A 603 30.00 -13.74 4.98
C CYS A 603 29.87 -13.39 3.49
N TRP A 604 30.44 -12.26 3.09
CA TRP A 604 30.55 -11.76 1.72
C TRP A 604 32.04 -11.73 1.34
N GLY A 605 32.46 -12.57 0.38
CA GLY A 605 33.88 -12.87 0.14
C GLY A 605 34.58 -12.02 -0.92
N ASP A 606 35.87 -11.78 -0.71
CA ASP A 606 36.78 -11.05 -1.62
C ASP A 606 37.61 -11.97 -2.53
N ILE A 607 38.28 -11.38 -3.54
CA ILE A 607 39.34 -12.03 -4.34
C ILE A 607 40.57 -11.09 -4.40
N GLU A 608 41.78 -11.67 -4.41
CA GLU A 608 43.08 -11.04 -4.09
C GLU A 608 44.18 -11.67 -5.00
N LEU A 609 45.27 -11.01 -5.45
CA LEU A 609 46.58 -10.84 -4.75
C LEU A 609 47.65 -10.17 -5.67
N THR A 610 48.46 -9.25 -5.08
CA THR A 610 49.95 -8.97 -5.17
C THR A 610 50.75 -9.01 -6.51
N GLU A 611 51.91 -8.32 -6.74
CA GLU A 611 52.76 -7.41 -5.93
C GLU A 611 53.59 -6.35 -6.77
N LEU A 612 54.63 -5.70 -6.19
CA LEU A 612 55.27 -4.39 -6.55
C LEU A 612 56.69 -4.51 -7.22
N PRO A 613 57.58 -3.46 -7.44
CA PRO A 613 57.55 -1.98 -7.18
C PRO A 613 58.23 -1.02 -8.24
N VAL A 614 58.43 0.28 -7.88
CA VAL A 614 59.39 1.33 -8.40
C VAL A 614 58.91 2.40 -9.44
N GLN A 615 59.54 3.61 -9.42
CA GLN A 615 59.32 4.85 -10.25
C GLN A 615 60.69 5.49 -10.66
N PRO A 616 60.84 6.63 -11.41
CA PRO A 616 59.89 7.53 -12.10
C PRO A 616 60.22 7.80 -13.63
N PRO A 617 60.43 9.02 -14.23
CA PRO A 617 59.92 9.36 -15.60
C PRO A 617 61.04 9.78 -16.62
N PRO A 618 60.83 10.48 -17.79
CA PRO A 618 59.61 10.96 -18.49
C PRO A 618 59.55 10.77 -20.05
N ALA A 619 58.46 11.27 -20.68
CA ALA A 619 58.40 12.04 -21.97
C ALA A 619 57.63 11.51 -23.22
N LYS A 620 56.77 12.40 -23.76
CA LYS A 620 56.26 12.58 -25.17
C LYS A 620 55.31 11.54 -25.84
N LEU A 621 53.99 11.85 -25.79
CA LEU A 621 53.03 12.13 -26.90
C LEU A 621 53.13 11.38 -28.27
N PRO A 622 52.01 11.22 -29.03
CA PRO A 622 50.57 11.00 -28.70
C PRO A 622 49.97 9.89 -29.65
N PRO A 623 48.65 9.77 -30.00
CA PRO A 623 47.39 10.32 -29.45
C PRO A 623 46.25 9.28 -29.18
N ALA A 624 45.06 9.79 -28.78
CA ALA A 624 43.70 9.24 -28.98
C ALA A 624 43.05 8.26 -27.96
N ASN A 625 42.18 8.84 -27.11
CA ASN A 625 40.91 8.32 -26.54
C ASN A 625 40.80 6.90 -25.94
N SER A 626 40.59 6.82 -24.62
CA SER A 626 39.37 6.22 -24.03
C SER A 626 39.19 6.61 -22.54
N LYS A 627 38.06 6.18 -21.95
CA LYS A 627 37.42 6.69 -20.71
C LYS A 627 37.92 6.00 -19.42
N VAL A 628 37.80 6.69 -18.28
CA VAL A 628 37.86 6.11 -16.92
C VAL A 628 36.67 6.64 -16.12
N ASP A 629 36.07 5.81 -15.27
CA ASP A 629 34.95 6.16 -14.39
C ASP A 629 35.38 6.19 -12.93
N TYR A 630 35.01 7.24 -12.21
CA TYR A 630 35.26 7.41 -10.77
C TYR A 630 34.04 7.00 -9.92
N ILE A 631 34.27 6.66 -8.65
CA ILE A 631 33.19 6.34 -7.71
C ILE A 631 32.53 7.64 -7.24
N THR A 632 31.19 7.67 -7.24
CA THR A 632 30.41 8.84 -6.85
C THR A 632 30.23 8.92 -5.33
N SER A 633 30.43 10.11 -4.75
CA SER A 633 30.21 10.38 -3.34
C SER A 633 28.73 10.45 -2.96
N THR A 634 28.44 9.90 -1.77
CA THR A 634 27.14 9.93 -1.08
C THR A 634 27.15 10.80 0.19
N ASP A 635 28.33 11.23 0.65
CA ASP A 635 28.56 12.06 1.85
C ASP A 635 28.90 13.52 1.53
N GLY A 636 29.12 13.83 0.24
CA GLY A 636 29.52 15.15 -0.25
C GLY A 636 31.03 15.38 -0.29
N LEU A 637 31.88 14.40 0.03
CA LEU A 637 33.35 14.51 -0.09
C LEU A 637 33.85 14.10 -1.48
N CYS A 638 34.73 14.90 -2.08
CA CYS A 638 35.18 14.70 -3.46
C CYS A 638 36.63 15.15 -3.69
N GLY A 639 37.18 14.83 -4.86
CA GLY A 639 38.47 15.36 -5.28
C GLY A 639 39.63 14.40 -5.03
N LYS A 640 40.81 14.82 -5.47
CA LYS A 640 42.03 13.97 -5.50
C LYS A 640 42.45 13.43 -4.13
N LYS A 641 42.04 14.08 -3.03
CA LYS A 641 42.29 13.64 -1.65
C LYS A 641 41.46 12.40 -1.26
N PHE A 642 40.27 12.23 -1.82
CA PHE A 642 39.32 11.16 -1.48
C PHE A 642 39.11 10.16 -2.63
N GLY A 643 39.42 10.54 -3.87
CA GLY A 643 39.25 9.70 -5.06
C GLY A 643 37.81 9.61 -5.58
N LEU A 644 36.90 10.44 -5.04
CA LEU A 644 35.47 10.41 -5.30
C LEU A 644 35.01 11.61 -6.16
N ASN A 645 34.02 11.37 -7.01
CA ASN A 645 33.36 12.41 -7.82
C ASN A 645 32.03 12.84 -7.22
N CYS A 646 31.61 14.07 -7.49
CA CYS A 646 30.30 14.55 -7.07
C CYS A 646 29.15 13.92 -7.86
N SER A 647 27.98 13.80 -7.21
CA SER A 647 26.76 13.29 -7.84
C SER A 647 26.16 14.28 -8.85
N GLY A 648 25.55 13.78 -9.93
CA GLY A 648 24.77 14.60 -10.85
C GLY A 648 25.59 15.59 -11.69
N ARG A 649 25.42 16.88 -11.43
CA ARG A 649 26.13 17.99 -12.09
C ARG A 649 26.96 18.83 -11.11
N ASP A 650 27.08 18.39 -9.87
CA ASP A 650 27.70 19.14 -8.79
C ASP A 650 29.19 19.40 -9.03
N CYS A 651 29.65 20.52 -8.49
CA CYS A 651 31.02 20.98 -8.60
C CYS A 651 31.85 20.51 -7.40
N CYS A 652 33.08 20.04 -7.64
CA CYS A 652 33.96 19.64 -6.55
C CYS A 652 34.87 20.81 -6.14
N SER A 653 34.60 21.43 -4.99
CA SER A 653 35.38 22.55 -4.46
C SER A 653 36.87 22.20 -4.25
N LYS A 654 37.72 23.23 -4.18
CA LYS A 654 39.16 23.09 -3.84
C LYS A 654 39.40 22.36 -2.53
N SER A 655 38.47 22.47 -1.58
CA SER A 655 38.53 21.85 -0.25
C SER A 655 38.10 20.39 -0.24
N GLY A 656 37.56 19.87 -1.35
CA GLY A 656 37.11 18.48 -1.47
C GLY A 656 35.68 18.24 -1.00
N PHE A 657 34.79 19.21 -1.19
CA PHE A 657 33.34 19.10 -0.96
C PHE A 657 32.54 19.40 -2.22
N CYS A 658 31.38 18.76 -2.38
CA CYS A 658 30.44 18.95 -3.50
C CYS A 658 29.45 20.09 -3.28
N GLY A 659 29.05 20.77 -4.37
CA GLY A 659 27.90 21.68 -4.40
C GLY A 659 27.78 22.48 -5.70
N GLU A 660 26.65 23.17 -5.90
CA GLU A 660 26.33 23.90 -7.14
C GLU A 660 26.64 25.41 -7.11
N SER A 661 27.12 25.97 -5.98
CA SER A 661 27.32 27.42 -5.85
C SER A 661 28.72 27.87 -6.31
N PRO A 662 28.95 29.17 -6.61
CA PRO A 662 30.25 29.68 -7.08
C PRO A 662 31.45 29.36 -6.16
N GLY A 663 31.22 29.16 -4.84
CA GLY A 663 32.27 28.72 -3.90
C GLY A 663 32.74 27.26 -4.11
N TYR A 664 31.94 26.46 -4.82
CA TYR A 664 32.25 25.08 -5.21
C TYR A 664 32.68 25.00 -6.67
N CYS A 665 31.99 25.74 -7.57
CA CYS A 665 32.18 25.67 -9.02
C CYS A 665 33.28 26.56 -9.58
N GLY A 666 33.59 27.66 -8.88
CA GLY A 666 34.51 28.69 -9.36
C GLY A 666 36.00 28.38 -9.12
N LYS A 667 36.79 29.45 -8.96
CA LYS A 667 38.25 29.46 -9.07
C LYS A 667 38.96 28.58 -8.02
N GLY A 668 39.19 27.32 -8.37
CA GLY A 668 39.83 26.31 -7.52
C GLY A 668 39.12 24.95 -7.55
N CYS A 669 37.96 24.85 -8.20
CA CYS A 669 37.22 23.61 -8.39
C CYS A 669 38.08 22.51 -9.07
N GLN A 670 37.97 21.28 -8.58
CA GLN A 670 38.74 20.11 -8.97
C GLN A 670 38.08 19.42 -10.19
N LYS A 671 38.51 19.82 -11.39
CA LYS A 671 37.84 19.53 -12.68
C LYS A 671 37.71 18.04 -13.04
N ASP A 672 38.57 17.19 -12.50
CA ASP A 672 38.50 15.74 -12.71
C ASP A 672 37.42 15.06 -11.83
N TYR A 673 36.94 15.76 -10.79
CA TYR A 673 36.10 15.22 -9.72
C TYR A 673 34.72 15.90 -9.57
N GLY A 674 34.42 16.92 -10.38
CA GLY A 674 33.12 17.61 -10.43
C GLY A 674 33.07 18.65 -11.56
N VAL A 675 31.87 19.15 -11.87
CA VAL A 675 31.64 19.98 -13.07
C VAL A 675 32.02 21.45 -12.81
N CYS A 676 33.26 21.82 -13.09
CA CYS A 676 33.78 23.17 -12.79
C CYS A 676 33.55 24.19 -13.92
N TRP A 677 33.47 25.48 -13.57
CA TRP A 677 33.43 26.59 -14.53
C TRP A 677 34.44 27.71 -14.17
N ASP A 678 34.95 28.41 -15.18
CA ASP A 678 36.01 29.42 -15.04
C ASP A 678 35.47 30.87 -15.12
N GLY A 679 34.41 31.18 -14.35
CA GLY A 679 33.79 32.50 -14.29
C GLY A 679 32.84 32.70 -13.11
N ASP A 680 32.39 33.93 -12.90
CA ASP A 680 31.61 34.34 -11.72
C ASP A 680 30.07 34.10 -11.85
N GLU A 681 29.59 33.64 -13.01
CA GLU A 681 28.20 33.21 -13.23
C GLU A 681 28.10 31.85 -13.97
N PRO A 682 26.98 31.11 -13.83
CA PRO A 682 26.79 29.80 -14.47
C PRO A 682 26.66 29.86 -16.01
N PRO A 683 27.25 28.91 -16.76
CA PRO A 683 27.07 28.81 -18.20
C PRO A 683 25.69 28.27 -18.58
N LYS A 684 25.00 28.95 -19.52
CA LYS A 684 23.73 28.46 -20.10
C LYS A 684 23.99 27.15 -20.89
N PRO A 685 23.06 26.18 -20.85
CA PRO A 685 23.29 24.85 -21.42
C PRO A 685 23.44 24.88 -22.96
N PRO A 686 24.42 24.15 -23.54
CA PRO A 686 24.66 24.14 -24.97
C PRO A 686 23.62 23.33 -25.77
N LYS A 687 23.38 23.74 -27.02
CA LYS A 687 22.61 22.94 -28.00
C LYS A 687 23.34 21.64 -28.35
N PRO A 688 22.62 20.54 -28.66
CA PRO A 688 23.25 19.32 -29.18
C PRO A 688 23.87 19.55 -30.57
N PRO A 689 25.00 18.88 -30.90
CA PRO A 689 25.69 19.04 -32.18
C PRO A 689 24.96 18.37 -33.36
N PRO A 690 25.24 18.77 -34.61
CA PRO A 690 24.44 18.39 -35.79
C PRO A 690 24.75 16.98 -36.32
N LYS A 691 23.72 16.34 -36.90
CA LYS A 691 23.86 15.16 -37.77
C LYS A 691 24.28 15.61 -39.19
N PRO A 692 25.09 14.83 -39.93
CA PRO A 692 25.53 15.20 -41.29
C PRO A 692 24.37 15.44 -42.27
N PRO A 693 24.56 16.26 -43.32
CA PRO A 693 23.47 16.82 -44.10
C PRO A 693 22.84 15.81 -45.06
N ALA A 694 21.61 15.38 -44.74
CA ALA A 694 20.63 15.11 -45.79
C ALA A 694 20.31 16.46 -46.47
N LYS A 695 20.40 16.52 -47.81
CA LYS A 695 20.21 17.77 -48.57
C LYS A 695 18.83 18.35 -48.30
N LEU A 696 18.77 19.67 -48.07
CA LEU A 696 17.54 20.44 -48.22
C LEU A 696 17.05 20.32 -49.69
N PRO A 697 15.80 19.90 -49.94
CA PRO A 697 15.06 20.41 -51.08
C PRO A 697 14.91 21.94 -50.88
N PRO A 698 15.08 22.77 -51.92
CA PRO A 698 15.04 24.21 -51.76
C PRO A 698 13.63 24.69 -51.39
N ALA A 699 13.55 25.68 -50.50
CA ALA A 699 12.34 26.48 -50.37
C ALA A 699 12.19 27.36 -51.61
N ASN A 700 11.25 27.04 -52.51
CA ASN A 700 10.70 28.04 -53.42
C ASN A 700 9.27 27.75 -53.88
N SER A 701 8.38 28.71 -53.59
CA SER A 701 7.16 29.11 -54.31
C SER A 701 6.49 28.15 -55.30
N LYS A 702 5.21 27.80 -55.03
CA LYS A 702 4.03 28.35 -55.78
C LYS A 702 2.70 27.68 -55.37
N SER A 703 2.08 28.16 -54.28
CA SER A 703 0.64 27.95 -54.02
C SER A 703 0.13 28.93 -52.95
N GLY A 704 0.14 30.24 -53.26
CA GLY A 704 -0.43 31.27 -52.40
C GLY A 704 -1.95 31.15 -52.31
N ARG A 705 -2.45 30.28 -51.42
CA ARG A 705 -3.88 30.15 -51.13
C ARG A 705 -4.42 31.46 -50.56
N PRO A 706 -5.59 31.95 -51.00
CA PRO A 706 -6.15 33.19 -50.49
C PRO A 706 -6.37 33.09 -48.97
N VAL A 707 -5.98 34.14 -48.24
CA VAL A 707 -6.28 34.24 -46.81
C VAL A 707 -7.77 34.49 -46.66
N SER A 708 -8.40 33.78 -45.73
CA SER A 708 -9.81 33.89 -45.44
C SER A 708 -10.17 35.29 -44.95
N VAL A 709 -11.14 35.92 -45.61
CA VAL A 709 -11.69 37.24 -45.22
C VAL A 709 -12.97 37.11 -44.37
N ASN A 710 -13.46 35.89 -44.17
CA ASN A 710 -14.72 35.58 -43.49
C ASN A 710 -14.61 34.43 -42.47
N ASN A 711 -13.38 34.12 -42.04
CA ASN A 711 -13.02 33.04 -41.12
C ASN A 711 -13.43 31.62 -41.60
N GLN A 712 -13.68 31.42 -42.89
CA GLN A 712 -13.87 30.09 -43.50
C GLN A 712 -12.64 29.61 -44.29
N CYS A 713 -12.27 28.35 -44.14
CA CYS A 713 -11.03 27.76 -44.63
C CYS A 713 -11.23 26.31 -45.10
N GLY A 714 -10.16 25.72 -45.65
CA GLY A 714 -10.09 24.28 -45.89
C GLY A 714 -10.24 23.89 -47.36
N TRP A 715 -10.16 22.59 -47.62
CA TRP A 715 -9.99 22.07 -48.99
C TRP A 715 -11.16 22.31 -49.93
N ILE A 716 -12.38 22.42 -49.40
CA ILE A 716 -13.61 22.70 -50.15
C ILE A 716 -13.65 24.17 -50.64
N LEU A 717 -13.06 25.10 -49.88
CA LEU A 717 -13.10 26.54 -50.17
C LEU A 717 -11.78 27.09 -50.74
N GLY A 718 -10.68 26.35 -50.62
CA GLY A 718 -9.36 26.75 -51.09
C GLY A 718 -8.66 27.81 -50.25
N THR A 719 -9.36 28.44 -49.30
CA THR A 719 -8.88 29.50 -48.41
C THR A 719 -8.12 28.97 -47.19
N GLN A 720 -7.08 29.69 -46.77
CA GLN A 720 -6.31 29.40 -45.57
C GLN A 720 -6.53 30.47 -44.49
N CYS A 721 -6.28 30.14 -43.23
CA CYS A 721 -6.43 31.06 -42.11
C CYS A 721 -5.30 32.10 -42.01
N SER A 722 -5.55 33.19 -41.28
CA SER A 722 -4.60 34.27 -41.03
C SER A 722 -3.48 33.86 -40.07
N GLY A 723 -2.25 34.34 -40.33
CA GLY A 723 -1.16 34.34 -39.34
C GLY A 723 -0.76 32.96 -38.81
N LYS A 724 -1.29 32.58 -37.64
CA LYS A 724 -1.04 31.30 -36.96
C LYS A 724 -2.32 30.53 -36.65
N ASP A 725 -3.46 31.01 -37.14
CA ASP A 725 -4.76 30.47 -36.80
C ASP A 725 -4.93 29.08 -37.45
N CYS A 726 -5.71 28.24 -36.78
CA CYS A 726 -5.90 26.85 -37.12
C CYS A 726 -7.17 26.67 -37.95
N CYS A 727 -7.13 25.77 -38.93
CA CYS A 727 -8.30 25.47 -39.76
C CYS A 727 -8.99 24.21 -39.23
N SER A 728 -10.12 24.37 -38.56
CA SER A 728 -10.93 23.25 -38.06
C SER A 728 -11.36 22.30 -39.19
N GLY A 729 -11.63 21.03 -38.86
CA GLY A 729 -12.20 20.06 -39.81
C GLY A 729 -13.56 20.46 -40.39
N ASN A 730 -14.26 21.39 -39.72
CA ASN A 730 -15.53 21.96 -40.16
C ASN A 730 -15.37 23.16 -41.12
N GLY A 731 -14.14 23.54 -41.47
CA GLY A 731 -13.85 24.61 -42.45
C GLY A 731 -13.92 26.03 -41.88
N PHE A 732 -13.65 26.22 -40.58
CA PHE A 732 -13.57 27.53 -39.92
C PHE A 732 -12.21 27.77 -39.27
N CYS A 733 -11.80 29.04 -39.19
CA CYS A 733 -10.56 29.50 -38.55
C CYS A 733 -10.74 29.82 -37.06
N GLY A 734 -9.73 29.48 -36.25
CA GLY A 734 -9.66 29.82 -34.82
C GLY A 734 -8.39 29.31 -34.14
N ASP A 735 -8.17 29.68 -32.89
CA ASP A 735 -6.91 29.48 -32.15
C ASP A 735 -7.02 28.48 -30.97
N THR A 736 -8.19 27.89 -30.75
CA THR A 736 -8.46 26.96 -29.65
C THR A 736 -8.38 25.49 -30.06
N VAL A 737 -8.35 24.58 -29.08
CA VAL A 737 -8.24 23.11 -29.30
C VAL A 737 -9.28 22.56 -30.30
N GLY A 738 -10.49 23.15 -30.36
CA GLY A 738 -11.53 22.77 -31.33
C GLY A 738 -11.22 23.11 -32.80
N TYR A 739 -10.19 23.92 -33.05
CA TYR A 739 -9.72 24.33 -34.38
C TYR A 739 -8.33 23.76 -34.70
N CYS A 740 -7.45 23.70 -33.70
CA CYS A 740 -6.06 23.27 -33.82
C CYS A 740 -5.82 21.78 -33.57
N GLY A 741 -6.69 21.13 -32.78
CA GLY A 741 -6.53 19.74 -32.38
C GLY A 741 -6.97 18.72 -33.42
N LYS A 742 -7.25 17.51 -32.96
CA LYS A 742 -7.58 16.34 -33.79
C LYS A 742 -8.73 16.61 -34.76
N GLY A 743 -8.39 16.68 -36.06
CA GLY A 743 -9.31 17.03 -37.15
C GLY A 743 -8.99 18.36 -37.84
N CYS A 744 -7.97 19.10 -37.41
CA CYS A 744 -7.44 20.27 -38.10
C CYS A 744 -6.95 19.94 -39.53
N GLN A 745 -7.17 20.87 -40.46
CA GLN A 745 -6.86 20.74 -41.89
C GLN A 745 -5.45 21.26 -42.20
N GLU A 746 -4.48 20.35 -42.26
CA GLU A 746 -3.09 20.67 -42.62
C GLU A 746 -3.01 21.38 -43.98
N GLY A 747 -2.18 22.43 -44.06
CA GLY A 747 -2.04 23.26 -45.26
C GLY A 747 -3.18 24.27 -45.50
N TYR A 748 -4.15 24.38 -44.57
CA TYR A 748 -5.16 25.45 -44.54
C TYR A 748 -5.16 26.23 -43.21
N GLY A 749 -4.47 25.72 -42.19
CA GLY A 749 -4.09 26.42 -40.95
C GLY A 749 -2.96 25.68 -40.24
N VAL A 750 -2.60 26.13 -39.03
CA VAL A 750 -1.66 25.42 -38.15
C VAL A 750 -2.40 24.34 -37.35
N CYS A 751 -1.79 23.17 -37.15
CA CYS A 751 -2.38 22.04 -36.41
C CYS A 751 -1.45 21.53 -35.29
N TRP A 752 -1.99 20.87 -34.26
CA TRP A 752 -1.22 20.32 -33.13
C TRP A 752 -1.72 18.95 -32.63
N ASP A 753 -0.83 18.19 -31.99
CA ASP A 753 -1.08 16.86 -31.40
C ASP A 753 -0.96 16.89 -29.85
N GLY A 754 -1.83 17.65 -29.17
CA GLY A 754 -1.80 17.75 -27.70
C GLY A 754 -3.03 18.41 -27.07
N ASP A 755 -3.20 18.17 -25.77
CA ASP A 755 -4.37 18.59 -24.98
C ASP A 755 -4.29 20.04 -24.44
N GLU A 756 -3.13 20.72 -24.54
CA GLU A 756 -2.96 22.14 -24.18
C GLU A 756 -2.31 22.96 -25.32
N PRO A 757 -2.69 24.25 -25.49
CA PRO A 757 -2.06 25.13 -26.49
C PRO A 757 -0.58 25.44 -26.19
N PRO A 758 0.29 25.54 -27.22
CA PRO A 758 1.62 26.09 -27.06
C PRO A 758 1.55 27.59 -26.75
N LYS A 759 2.16 28.00 -25.63
CA LYS A 759 2.17 29.39 -25.14
C LYS A 759 2.68 30.36 -26.23
N PRO A 760 1.98 31.48 -26.51
CA PRO A 760 2.33 32.36 -27.62
C PRO A 760 3.72 33.00 -27.42
N PRO A 761 4.56 33.08 -28.48
CA PRO A 761 5.89 33.68 -28.38
C PRO A 761 5.81 35.20 -28.22
N ALA A 762 6.78 35.78 -27.50
CA ALA A 762 6.85 37.21 -27.27
C ALA A 762 6.98 38.03 -28.57
N LYS A 763 6.31 39.19 -28.61
CA LYS A 763 6.42 40.19 -29.68
C LYS A 763 7.84 40.80 -29.68
N PRO A 764 8.42 41.18 -30.84
CA PRO A 764 9.72 41.84 -30.88
C PRO A 764 9.72 43.15 -30.09
N THR A 765 10.69 43.32 -29.19
CA THR A 765 10.89 44.53 -28.40
C THR A 765 11.74 45.54 -29.18
N VAL A 766 11.15 46.68 -29.55
CA VAL A 766 11.91 47.90 -29.82
C VAL A 766 12.38 48.45 -28.47
N GLU A 767 13.66 48.81 -28.35
CA GLU A 767 14.19 49.35 -27.11
C GLU A 767 14.15 50.87 -27.10
N TYR A 768 13.23 51.43 -26.29
CA TYR A 768 13.10 52.86 -26.08
C TYR A 768 14.12 53.39 -25.03
N PRO A 769 14.72 54.57 -25.21
CA PRO A 769 15.60 55.21 -24.24
C PRO A 769 14.84 55.63 -22.96
N ILE A 770 15.58 55.78 -21.86
CA ILE A 770 15.02 56.19 -20.56
C ILE A 770 14.82 57.71 -20.53
N SER A 771 13.65 58.14 -20.07
CA SER A 771 13.30 59.54 -19.81
C SER A 771 14.20 60.18 -18.77
N ALA A 772 14.68 61.40 -19.05
CA ALA A 772 15.49 62.22 -18.15
C ALA A 772 14.73 63.43 -17.59
N ASP A 773 13.61 63.80 -18.21
CA ASP A 773 12.75 64.95 -17.89
C ASP A 773 11.41 64.55 -17.25
N GLY A 774 11.09 63.25 -17.24
CA GLY A 774 9.82 62.71 -16.75
C GLY A 774 8.74 62.54 -17.83
N LEU A 775 9.03 62.85 -19.09
CA LEU A 775 8.13 62.60 -20.23
C LEU A 775 8.33 61.19 -20.83
N CYS A 776 7.23 60.55 -21.23
CA CYS A 776 7.18 59.17 -21.71
C CYS A 776 6.04 58.93 -22.70
N GLY A 777 6.04 57.76 -23.35
CA GLY A 777 4.93 57.31 -24.21
C GLY A 777 5.24 57.39 -25.70
N ASP A 778 4.30 56.94 -26.53
CA ASP A 778 4.47 56.83 -27.99
C ASP A 778 4.86 58.17 -28.66
N GLU A 779 4.36 59.31 -28.17
CA GLU A 779 4.62 60.64 -28.74
C GLU A 779 6.04 61.18 -28.47
N VAL A 780 6.70 60.70 -27.41
CA VAL A 780 8.04 61.14 -26.98
C VAL A 780 9.10 60.06 -27.25
N GLY A 781 8.67 58.80 -27.39
CA GLY A 781 9.55 57.65 -27.67
C GLY A 781 10.42 57.21 -26.49
N THR A 782 10.11 57.66 -25.27
CA THR A 782 10.89 57.43 -24.03
C THR A 782 10.12 56.57 -23.03
N LYS A 783 10.85 55.74 -22.27
CA LYS A 783 10.32 54.92 -21.16
C LYS A 783 10.72 55.50 -19.80
N CYS A 784 9.88 55.30 -18.78
CA CYS A 784 10.12 55.85 -17.45
C CYS A 784 11.31 55.18 -16.72
N PRO A 785 12.03 55.92 -15.86
CA PRO A 785 13.17 55.37 -15.13
C PRO A 785 12.75 54.32 -14.07
N GLY A 786 13.47 53.20 -14.02
CA GLY A 786 13.33 52.19 -12.97
C GLY A 786 12.01 51.39 -13.04
N LYS A 787 11.16 51.54 -12.02
CA LYS A 787 9.85 50.86 -11.90
C LYS A 787 8.71 51.89 -11.81
N GLU A 788 8.80 52.90 -12.66
CA GLU A 788 7.79 53.95 -12.75
C GLU A 788 6.80 53.67 -13.88
N CYS A 789 5.63 54.27 -13.73
CA CYS A 789 4.47 54.08 -14.56
C CYS A 789 4.37 55.24 -15.55
N CYS A 790 4.14 54.95 -16.83
CA CYS A 790 3.88 55.99 -17.83
C CYS A 790 2.38 56.26 -17.88
N SER A 791 1.95 57.43 -17.41
CA SER A 791 0.55 57.83 -17.43
C SER A 791 -0.01 57.95 -18.86
N LYS A 792 -1.34 57.91 -18.99
CA LYS A 792 -2.02 58.16 -20.28
C LYS A 792 -1.64 59.50 -20.92
N SER A 793 -1.27 60.49 -20.09
CA SER A 793 -0.90 61.84 -20.51
C SER A 793 0.60 62.02 -20.82
N GLY A 794 1.38 60.94 -20.86
CA GLY A 794 2.80 60.98 -21.24
C GLY A 794 3.77 61.46 -20.16
N PHE A 795 3.39 61.36 -18.88
CA PHE A 795 4.25 61.67 -17.73
C PHE A 795 4.56 60.42 -16.88
N CYS A 796 5.76 60.36 -16.31
CA CYS A 796 6.20 59.32 -15.38
C CYS A 796 5.76 59.57 -13.94
N GLY A 797 5.42 58.49 -13.21
CA GLY A 797 5.15 58.57 -11.77
C GLY A 797 4.89 57.22 -11.11
N LYS A 798 4.58 57.23 -9.80
CA LYS A 798 4.37 56.01 -8.98
C LYS A 798 3.00 55.90 -8.31
N THR A 799 2.10 56.86 -8.52
CA THR A 799 0.76 56.87 -7.88
C THR A 799 -0.31 56.34 -8.83
N VAL A 800 -1.50 56.04 -8.31
CA VAL A 800 -2.63 55.48 -9.09
C VAL A 800 -3.00 56.32 -10.32
N GLY A 801 -2.79 57.65 -10.28
CA GLY A 801 -3.00 58.53 -11.44
C GLY A 801 -2.03 58.31 -12.61
N TYR A 802 -0.88 57.67 -12.36
CA TYR A 802 0.12 57.30 -13.38
C TYR A 802 0.08 55.81 -13.73
N CYS A 803 -0.20 54.96 -12.73
CA CYS A 803 -0.10 53.49 -12.86
C CYS A 803 -1.42 52.78 -13.19
N GLY A 804 -2.54 53.43 -12.89
CA GLY A 804 -3.88 52.87 -13.05
C GLY A 804 -4.39 52.88 -14.49
N LYS A 805 -5.70 52.62 -14.62
CA LYS A 805 -6.40 52.40 -15.89
C LYS A 805 -6.12 53.49 -16.94
N GLY A 806 -5.31 53.14 -17.94
CA GLY A 806 -4.85 54.05 -19.01
C GLY A 806 -3.34 54.26 -19.05
N CYS A 807 -2.57 53.71 -18.11
CA CYS A 807 -1.11 53.62 -18.15
C CYS A 807 -0.60 52.92 -19.43
N GLN A 808 0.56 53.38 -19.94
CA GLN A 808 1.17 52.92 -21.20
C GLN A 808 2.23 51.83 -20.94
N GLU A 809 1.83 50.56 -21.04
CA GLU A 809 2.68 49.39 -20.71
C GLU A 809 3.99 49.29 -21.50
N SER A 810 4.04 49.83 -22.72
CA SER A 810 5.26 49.89 -23.54
C SER A 810 6.34 50.83 -22.97
N TYR A 811 5.96 51.77 -22.10
CA TYR A 811 6.80 52.89 -21.64
C TYR A 811 6.88 53.01 -20.11
N GLY A 812 6.15 52.19 -19.35
CA GLY A 812 6.26 52.12 -17.90
C GLY A 812 5.51 50.92 -17.32
N VAL A 813 5.70 50.66 -16.02
CA VAL A 813 5.05 49.54 -15.33
C VAL A 813 3.63 49.93 -14.93
N CYS A 814 2.62 49.20 -15.37
CA CYS A 814 1.20 49.48 -15.08
C CYS A 814 0.59 48.47 -14.11
N TRP A 815 -0.46 48.85 -13.38
CA TRP A 815 -1.23 47.93 -12.52
C TRP A 815 -2.69 48.36 -12.32
N ASP A 816 -3.60 47.39 -12.29
CA ASP A 816 -5.02 47.60 -11.95
C ASP A 816 -5.24 47.51 -10.42
N GLY A 817 -5.08 48.64 -9.71
CA GLY A 817 -5.48 48.73 -8.29
C GLY A 817 -4.63 49.65 -7.41
N GLU A 818 -4.65 49.38 -6.10
CA GLU A 818 -3.81 50.06 -5.11
C GLU A 818 -2.31 49.78 -5.36
N PRO A 819 -1.42 50.76 -5.08
CA PRO A 819 0.01 50.61 -5.35
C PRO A 819 0.67 49.58 -4.41
N PRO A 820 1.56 48.71 -4.92
CA PRO A 820 2.32 47.78 -4.08
C PRO A 820 3.23 48.55 -3.12
N LYS A 821 3.00 48.38 -1.81
CA LYS A 821 3.76 49.07 -0.76
C LYS A 821 5.26 48.74 -0.84
N PRO A 822 6.16 49.72 -0.63
CA PRO A 822 7.59 49.50 -0.68
C PRO A 822 8.05 48.57 0.45
N LYS A 823 9.04 47.74 0.16
CA LYS A 823 9.64 46.82 1.13
C LYS A 823 10.61 47.61 2.03
N VAL A 824 10.25 47.76 3.31
CA VAL A 824 11.18 48.21 4.36
C VAL A 824 12.01 47.01 4.80
N GLU A 825 13.31 47.20 5.04
CA GLU A 825 14.20 46.16 5.57
C GLU A 825 14.45 46.39 7.06
N TYR A 826 13.87 45.53 7.89
CA TYR A 826 13.98 45.61 9.35
C TYR A 826 15.30 45.01 9.86
N PRO A 827 15.99 45.64 10.84
CA PRO A 827 17.19 45.10 11.47
C PRO A 827 16.95 43.75 12.15
N VAL A 828 17.99 42.93 12.25
CA VAL A 828 17.92 41.60 12.87
C VAL A 828 17.94 41.72 14.39
N SER A 829 16.98 41.07 15.04
CA SER A 829 16.86 41.00 16.50
C SER A 829 18.05 40.30 17.15
N ALA A 830 18.57 40.91 18.22
CA ALA A 830 19.65 40.36 19.06
C ALA A 830 19.13 39.80 20.40
N ASP A 831 17.94 40.19 20.86
CA ASP A 831 17.32 39.73 22.12
C ASP A 831 16.21 38.68 21.90
N GLY A 832 15.90 38.35 20.65
CA GLY A 832 14.86 37.40 20.27
C GLY A 832 13.45 37.99 20.20
N ARG A 833 13.27 39.31 20.36
CA ARG A 833 11.99 40.00 20.13
C ARG A 833 11.89 40.56 18.71
N CYS A 834 10.67 40.65 18.18
CA CYS A 834 10.43 40.96 16.78
C CYS A 834 9.00 41.49 16.56
N GLY A 835 8.75 42.05 15.38
CA GLY A 835 7.40 42.49 15.00
C GLY A 835 7.18 43.99 15.13
N GLU A 836 5.94 44.40 14.89
CA GLU A 836 5.49 45.80 14.84
C GLU A 836 5.71 46.59 16.15
N GLY A 837 5.85 45.90 17.28
CA GLY A 837 6.20 46.51 18.57
C GLY A 837 7.70 46.65 18.87
N PHE A 838 8.58 46.18 17.96
CA PHE A 838 10.03 46.12 18.18
C PHE A 838 10.88 46.50 16.95
N ASP A 839 10.26 46.85 15.81
CA ASP A 839 10.89 47.24 14.53
C ASP A 839 12.01 46.30 14.03
N THR A 840 12.00 45.05 14.46
CA THR A 840 13.07 44.08 14.27
C THR A 840 12.54 42.76 13.73
N ARG A 841 13.34 42.10 12.89
CA ARG A 841 13.03 40.79 12.31
C ARG A 841 13.87 39.68 12.94
N CYS A 842 13.37 38.46 12.87
CA CYS A 842 14.08 37.31 13.42
C CYS A 842 15.34 36.93 12.63
N PRO A 843 16.38 36.40 13.32
CA PRO A 843 17.60 35.91 12.67
C PRO A 843 17.34 34.67 11.80
N GLY A 844 18.06 34.56 10.69
CA GLY A 844 17.99 33.40 9.79
C GLY A 844 16.60 33.18 9.16
N LYS A 845 16.10 31.93 9.24
CA LYS A 845 14.77 31.50 8.75
C LYS A 845 13.79 31.27 9.89
N GLU A 846 13.77 32.17 10.87
CA GLU A 846 12.90 32.08 12.04
C GLU A 846 11.58 32.84 11.87
N CYS A 847 10.58 32.36 12.58
CA CYS A 847 9.21 32.83 12.57
C CYS A 847 9.01 33.87 13.67
N CYS A 848 8.36 35.00 13.37
CA CYS A 848 8.01 35.99 14.38
C CYS A 848 6.59 35.70 14.89
N SER A 849 6.46 35.29 16.14
CA SER A 849 5.16 34.96 16.76
C SER A 849 4.25 36.18 16.91
N LYS A 850 2.94 35.94 17.10
CA LYS A 850 1.96 36.99 17.43
C LYS A 850 2.34 37.80 18.68
N SER A 851 3.05 37.18 19.62
CA SER A 851 3.51 37.78 20.87
C SER A 851 4.82 38.57 20.73
N GLY A 852 5.38 38.68 19.53
CA GLY A 852 6.59 39.45 19.26
C GLY A 852 7.89 38.77 19.68
N PHE A 853 7.95 37.45 19.64
CA PHE A 853 9.15 36.63 19.89
C PHE A 853 9.51 35.74 18.70
N CYS A 854 10.79 35.49 18.52
CA CYS A 854 11.35 34.61 17.47
C CYS A 854 11.36 33.14 17.86
N GLY A 855 11.14 32.25 16.89
CA GLY A 855 11.27 30.81 17.07
C GLY A 855 11.04 30.00 15.79
N LYS A 856 11.15 28.66 15.89
CA LYS A 856 11.02 27.72 14.76
C LYS A 856 9.89 26.69 14.91
N THR A 857 9.08 26.76 15.96
CA THR A 857 8.01 25.79 16.23
C THR A 857 6.65 26.30 15.77
N VAL A 858 5.66 25.41 15.67
CA VAL A 858 4.30 25.72 15.19
C VAL A 858 3.67 26.93 15.89
N GLY A 859 3.91 27.12 17.20
CA GLY A 859 3.40 28.26 17.97
C GLY A 859 4.02 29.63 17.61
N TYR A 860 5.16 29.64 16.91
CA TYR A 860 5.78 30.85 16.36
C TYR A 860 5.45 31.05 14.88
N CYS A 861 5.23 29.95 14.14
CA CYS A 861 5.14 29.95 12.68
C CYS A 861 3.72 29.92 12.11
N ARG A 862 2.69 29.61 12.91
CA ARG A 862 1.27 29.59 12.49
C ARG A 862 0.47 30.78 13.04
N ASP A 863 -0.53 30.55 13.89
CA ASP A 863 -1.62 31.51 14.14
C ASP A 863 -1.13 32.88 14.66
N GLY A 864 -1.28 33.90 13.81
CA GLY A 864 -0.84 35.26 14.09
C GLY A 864 0.66 35.54 13.89
N CYS A 865 1.40 34.67 13.19
CA CYS A 865 2.78 34.92 12.81
C CYS A 865 2.92 36.21 11.96
N GLN A 866 3.91 37.04 12.30
CA GLN A 866 4.15 38.36 11.72
C GLN A 866 5.10 38.26 10.51
N LYS A 867 4.52 37.99 9.33
CA LYS A 867 5.21 37.66 8.06
C LYS A 867 6.29 38.64 7.60
N ASP A 868 6.19 39.90 7.96
CA ASP A 868 7.11 40.96 7.52
C ASP A 868 8.36 41.04 8.44
N TYR A 869 8.29 40.38 9.60
CA TYR A 869 9.34 40.31 10.63
C TYR A 869 9.85 38.87 10.87
N GLY A 870 9.30 37.87 10.20
CA GLY A 870 9.75 36.47 10.26
C GLY A 870 9.04 35.55 9.27
N VAL A 871 9.56 34.36 9.06
CA VAL A 871 9.06 33.41 8.05
C VAL A 871 7.84 32.66 8.57
N CYS A 872 6.64 32.93 8.04
CA CYS A 872 5.40 32.26 8.45
C CYS A 872 5.03 31.07 7.57
N TRP A 873 4.32 30.08 8.12
CA TRP A 873 3.94 28.84 7.44
C TRP A 873 2.44 28.82 7.12
N ASN A 874 2.10 29.06 5.85
CA ASN A 874 0.71 29.12 5.40
C ASN A 874 0.16 27.73 4.99
N ASP A 875 0.97 26.92 4.31
CA ASP A 875 0.72 25.50 3.99
C ASP A 875 2.06 24.70 4.01
N GLU A 876 2.01 23.36 3.98
CA GLU A 876 3.07 22.35 4.31
C GLU A 876 4.52 22.86 4.56
N PRO A 877 5.12 22.59 5.75
CA PRO A 877 6.48 23.03 6.04
C PRO A 877 7.53 22.31 5.17
N PRO A 878 8.63 22.99 4.77
CA PRO A 878 9.69 22.39 3.96
C PRO A 878 10.40 21.26 4.73
N ARG A 879 10.62 20.14 4.04
CA ARG A 879 11.22 18.94 4.62
C ARG A 879 12.71 19.13 4.91
N LEU A 880 13.09 18.94 6.17
CA LEU A 880 14.48 18.71 6.59
C LEU A 880 14.72 17.20 6.80
N PRO A 881 15.97 16.73 6.73
CA PRO A 881 16.29 15.33 6.98
C PRO A 881 15.98 14.88 8.41
N SER A 882 15.96 13.57 8.61
CA SER A 882 15.42 12.87 9.78
C SER A 882 15.93 13.36 11.14
N LYS A 883 14.96 13.59 12.05
CA LYS A 883 15.10 13.67 13.53
C LYS A 883 15.88 14.88 14.08
N PRO A 884 15.19 15.89 14.67
CA PRO A 884 15.82 16.75 15.66
C PRO A 884 16.07 15.96 16.95
N THR A 885 17.32 15.79 17.35
CA THR A 885 17.65 15.48 18.74
C THR A 885 17.50 16.75 19.57
N VAL A 886 16.47 16.81 20.42
CA VAL A 886 16.42 17.83 21.48
C VAL A 886 17.52 17.48 22.48
N GLU A 887 18.64 18.19 22.42
CA GLU A 887 19.70 18.07 23.42
C GLU A 887 19.27 18.79 24.70
N TYR A 888 18.44 18.13 25.50
CA TYR A 888 18.18 18.53 26.88
C TYR A 888 19.50 18.67 27.64
N LEU A 889 19.66 19.74 28.41
CA LEU A 889 20.86 19.96 29.22
C LEU A 889 20.97 18.88 30.31
N ILE A 890 22.19 18.50 30.67
CA ILE A 890 22.41 17.55 31.77
C ILE A 890 22.06 18.26 33.09
N SER A 891 21.15 17.66 33.85
CA SER A 891 20.73 18.13 35.15
C SER A 891 21.91 18.20 36.14
N ALA A 892 22.17 19.41 36.66
CA ALA A 892 23.17 19.66 37.70
C ALA A 892 22.60 19.57 39.12
N ASP A 893 21.28 19.72 39.28
CA ASP A 893 20.58 19.73 40.57
C ASP A 893 19.77 18.44 40.85
N GLY A 894 19.77 17.50 39.91
CA GLY A 894 19.04 16.24 39.99
C GLY A 894 17.58 16.30 39.55
N ARG A 895 17.06 17.44 39.09
CA ARG A 895 15.71 17.58 38.50
C ARG A 895 15.73 17.37 36.99
N CYS A 896 14.72 16.70 36.45
CA CYS A 896 14.65 16.22 35.07
C CYS A 896 13.21 16.09 34.57
N GLY A 897 13.04 15.91 33.26
CA GLY A 897 11.72 15.67 32.68
C GLY A 897 11.14 16.90 31.99
N GLU A 898 9.93 16.75 31.46
CA GLU A 898 9.28 17.74 30.59
C GLU A 898 9.14 19.12 31.27
N GLY A 899 8.76 19.15 32.56
CA GLY A 899 8.64 20.37 33.35
C GLY A 899 9.96 21.05 33.74
N PHE A 900 11.12 20.44 33.48
CA PHE A 900 12.45 20.99 33.78
C PHE A 900 13.37 21.10 32.55
N SER A 901 13.01 20.50 31.41
CA SER A 901 13.77 20.51 30.15
C SER A 901 15.22 19.98 30.25
N THR A 902 15.49 19.16 31.28
CA THR A 902 16.81 18.61 31.61
C THR A 902 16.80 17.08 31.62
N LYS A 903 17.90 16.46 31.17
CA LYS A 903 18.14 15.01 31.18
C LYS A 903 19.06 14.59 32.32
N CYS A 904 18.93 13.38 32.82
CA CYS A 904 19.76 12.90 33.93
C CYS A 904 21.21 12.58 33.52
N PRO A 905 22.21 12.80 34.40
CA PRO A 905 23.62 12.54 34.10
C PRO A 905 23.95 11.04 33.95
N GLY A 906 24.50 10.67 32.80
CA GLY A 906 24.93 9.30 32.50
C GLY A 906 23.77 8.30 32.46
N LYS A 907 24.05 7.02 32.78
CA LYS A 907 23.03 5.95 32.86
C LYS A 907 22.23 6.05 34.17
N THR A 908 21.44 7.13 34.29
CA THR A 908 20.48 7.37 35.38
C THR A 908 19.08 7.62 34.81
N CYS A 909 18.07 7.34 35.63
CA CYS A 909 16.67 7.27 35.27
C CYS A 909 15.94 8.52 35.75
N CYS A 910 15.08 9.11 34.92
CA CYS A 910 14.23 10.23 35.33
C CYS A 910 12.88 9.70 35.83
N SER A 911 12.55 9.91 37.10
CA SER A 911 11.28 9.45 37.68
C SER A 911 10.08 10.22 37.12
N GLY A 912 8.87 9.67 37.28
CA GLY A 912 7.63 10.37 36.94
C GLY A 912 7.35 11.61 37.79
N SER A 913 8.11 11.81 38.86
CA SER A 913 8.10 13.03 39.70
C SER A 913 9.18 14.05 39.31
N GLY A 914 9.97 13.77 38.26
CA GLY A 914 10.97 14.68 37.72
C GLY A 914 12.31 14.71 38.47
N PHE A 915 12.74 13.57 39.03
CA PHE A 915 14.03 13.45 39.75
C PHE A 915 14.91 12.33 39.18
N CYS A 916 16.23 12.51 39.21
CA CYS A 916 17.22 11.57 38.72
C CYS A 916 17.64 10.53 39.76
N GLY A 917 17.61 9.23 39.40
CA GLY A 917 18.08 8.16 40.28
C GLY A 917 18.39 6.84 39.57
N LYS A 918 18.78 5.81 40.33
CA LYS A 918 19.10 4.45 39.82
C LYS A 918 18.24 3.34 40.42
N THR A 919 17.26 3.67 41.27
CA THR A 919 16.43 2.68 41.98
C THR A 919 15.21 2.27 41.15
N PRO A 920 14.56 1.13 41.45
CA PRO A 920 13.30 0.72 40.81
C PRO A 920 12.19 1.79 40.78
N SER A 921 12.16 2.72 41.75
CA SER A 921 11.20 3.84 41.78
C SER A 921 11.54 5.00 40.83
N HIS A 922 12.79 5.12 40.38
CA HIS A 922 13.21 6.09 39.37
C HIS A 922 13.23 5.49 37.96
N CYS A 923 13.48 4.19 37.84
CA CYS A 923 13.68 3.49 36.56
C CYS A 923 12.48 2.66 36.09
N GLY A 924 11.49 2.42 36.96
CA GLY A 924 10.33 1.57 36.68
C GLY A 924 9.12 2.35 36.15
N ILE A 925 7.93 1.93 36.58
CA ILE A 925 6.64 2.50 36.14
C ILE A 925 6.61 4.01 36.40
N GLY A 926 6.29 4.79 35.36
CA GLY A 926 6.27 6.26 35.39
C GLY A 926 7.59 6.93 35.01
N CYS A 927 8.67 6.20 34.75
CA CYS A 927 9.94 6.78 34.32
C CYS A 927 9.83 7.52 32.97
N GLN A 928 10.39 8.74 32.89
CA GLN A 928 10.36 9.63 31.74
C GLN A 928 11.50 9.28 30.76
N LYS A 929 11.23 8.36 29.84
CA LYS A 929 12.19 7.73 28.90
C LYS A 929 13.02 8.71 28.05
N ASP A 930 12.48 9.89 27.74
CA ASP A 930 13.14 10.87 26.86
C ASP A 930 14.12 11.77 27.65
N PHE A 931 14.10 11.67 28.99
CA PHE A 931 14.92 12.45 29.93
C PHE A 931 15.79 11.57 30.85
N GLY A 932 15.68 10.24 30.77
CA GLY A 932 16.54 9.30 31.51
C GLY A 932 16.31 7.83 31.15
N PHE A 933 17.24 6.97 31.55
CA PHE A 933 17.34 5.56 31.15
C PHE A 933 16.36 4.64 31.88
N CYS A 934 15.12 4.53 31.41
CA CYS A 934 14.11 3.64 31.99
C CYS A 934 14.38 2.15 31.74
N LEU A 935 13.98 1.30 32.67
CA LEU A 935 14.08 -0.17 32.57
C LEU A 935 12.78 -0.77 32.02
N THR A 936 12.90 -1.78 31.16
CA THR A 936 11.73 -2.59 30.73
C THR A 936 11.20 -3.45 31.89
N PRO A 937 9.96 -3.95 31.84
CA PRO A 937 9.42 -4.82 32.89
C PRO A 937 10.28 -6.06 33.16
N GLU A 938 10.86 -6.66 32.12
CA GLU A 938 11.72 -7.85 32.21
C GLU A 938 13.08 -7.47 32.79
N ALA A 939 13.64 -6.32 32.39
CA ALA A 939 14.89 -5.81 32.95
C ALA A 939 14.75 -5.47 34.44
N LEU A 940 13.61 -4.88 34.84
CA LEU A 940 13.27 -4.57 36.23
C LEU A 940 13.07 -5.84 37.06
N ALA A 941 12.37 -6.85 36.54
CA ALA A 941 12.24 -8.16 37.18
C ALA A 941 13.60 -8.85 37.37
N ARG A 942 14.47 -8.81 36.35
CA ARG A 942 15.86 -9.31 36.44
C ARG A 942 16.69 -8.54 37.47
N PHE A 943 16.53 -7.22 37.57
CA PHE A 943 17.22 -6.39 38.57
C PHE A 943 16.81 -6.74 40.01
N LEU A 944 15.55 -7.10 40.22
CA LEU A 944 15.05 -7.57 41.51
C LEU A 944 15.49 -9.02 41.82
N ALA A 945 15.61 -9.87 40.81
CA ALA A 945 16.05 -11.26 40.96
C ALA A 945 17.58 -11.43 41.16
N LYS A 946 18.41 -10.50 40.68
CA LYS A 946 19.89 -10.66 40.70
C LYS A 946 20.55 -10.34 42.05
N SER A 947 19.79 -9.92 43.06
CA SER A 947 20.28 -9.59 44.41
C SER A 947 20.40 -10.81 45.34
N THR A 948 20.21 -12.03 44.85
CA THR A 948 20.15 -13.26 45.68
C THR A 948 21.02 -14.41 45.17
N THR A 949 22.33 -14.16 44.97
CA THR A 949 23.34 -15.22 44.85
C THR A 949 24.67 -14.81 45.49
N THR A 950 24.93 -15.30 46.71
CA THR A 950 26.29 -15.46 47.24
C THR A 950 26.35 -16.78 48.02
N GLN A 951 27.47 -17.49 47.92
CA GLN A 951 27.69 -18.79 48.54
C GLN A 951 27.87 -18.67 50.06
N SER A 952 27.58 -19.74 50.81
CA SER A 952 27.90 -19.86 52.24
C SER A 952 28.94 -20.96 52.46
N PRO A 953 29.99 -20.73 53.28
CA PRO A 953 30.80 -21.82 53.81
C PRO A 953 30.03 -22.62 54.86
N SER A 954 30.51 -23.84 55.14
CA SER A 954 29.81 -24.88 55.91
C SER A 954 30.07 -24.82 57.42
N THR A 955 29.07 -25.18 58.23
CA THR A 955 29.27 -25.77 59.57
C THR A 955 28.22 -26.86 59.86
N THR A 956 28.65 -27.90 60.56
CA THR A 956 27.98 -29.21 60.70
C THR A 956 27.16 -29.36 62.00
N THR A 957 25.95 -29.95 61.90
CA THR A 957 25.34 -31.02 62.76
C THR A 957 23.92 -31.31 62.20
N GLN A 958 23.49 -32.56 61.92
CA GLN A 958 23.08 -33.66 62.83
C GLN A 958 22.03 -33.23 63.88
N SER A 959 20.88 -33.87 64.10
CA SER A 959 20.18 -35.05 63.54
C SER A 959 18.74 -35.04 64.13
N SER A 960 17.67 -35.73 63.69
CA SER A 960 17.30 -36.71 62.62
C SER A 960 15.73 -36.69 62.52
N ALA A 961 14.90 -37.60 61.98
CA ALA A 961 14.99 -38.97 61.41
C ALA A 961 13.86 -39.24 60.37
N GLN A 962 13.27 -40.44 60.34
CA GLN A 962 12.24 -40.95 59.41
C GLN A 962 11.38 -42.04 60.11
N PRO A 963 10.32 -42.64 59.51
CA PRO A 963 9.37 -42.16 58.48
C PRO A 963 7.87 -42.37 58.85
N LYS A 964 6.94 -41.55 58.30
CA LYS A 964 5.62 -42.00 57.81
C LYS A 964 4.81 -40.88 57.12
N ALA A 965 3.85 -41.29 56.28
CA ALA A 965 2.87 -40.47 55.58
C ALA A 965 1.58 -41.32 55.37
N PRO A 966 0.44 -40.79 54.86
CA PRO A 966 0.10 -39.39 54.55
C PRO A 966 -1.21 -38.87 55.19
N ALA A 967 -1.39 -37.54 55.32
CA ALA A 967 -2.73 -36.92 55.43
C ALA A 967 -2.73 -35.39 55.15
N SER A 968 -3.75 -34.94 54.40
CA SER A 968 -4.41 -33.62 54.39
C SER A 968 -3.65 -32.30 54.55
N ALA A 969 -3.82 -31.38 53.58
CA ALA A 969 -3.31 -30.00 53.61
C ALA A 969 -4.30 -28.99 54.26
N PRO A 970 -3.82 -27.89 54.90
CA PRO A 970 -4.66 -26.84 55.47
C PRO A 970 -5.09 -25.78 54.43
N LYS A 971 -6.28 -25.20 54.61
CA LYS A 971 -6.78 -24.07 53.78
C LYS A 971 -6.08 -22.76 54.16
N THR A 972 -5.75 -21.92 53.18
CA THR A 972 -4.97 -20.68 53.39
C THR A 972 -5.54 -19.43 52.71
N ASP A 973 -6.86 -19.32 52.59
CA ASP A 973 -7.48 -18.06 52.13
C ASP A 973 -8.62 -17.61 53.05
N TYR A 974 -8.35 -16.54 53.82
CA TYR A 974 -9.31 -15.86 54.67
C TYR A 974 -9.84 -14.60 53.97
N PRO A 975 -11.14 -14.26 54.09
CA PRO A 975 -11.72 -13.08 53.44
C PRO A 975 -11.08 -11.78 53.92
N ILE A 976 -11.05 -10.77 53.03
CA ILE A 976 -10.49 -9.45 53.33
C ILE A 976 -11.46 -8.66 54.20
N SER A 977 -10.94 -8.07 55.29
CA SER A 977 -11.70 -7.25 56.23
C SER A 977 -12.26 -5.97 55.58
N LYS A 978 -13.55 -5.70 55.85
CA LYS A 978 -14.26 -4.50 55.41
C LYS A 978 -14.42 -3.43 56.50
N ASN A 979 -14.10 -3.75 57.76
CA ASN A 979 -14.30 -2.89 58.94
C ASN A 979 -13.02 -2.69 59.77
N ASN A 980 -11.86 -2.92 59.17
CA ASN A 980 -10.54 -2.85 59.79
C ASN A 980 -10.29 -3.80 60.98
N ARG A 981 -11.13 -4.80 61.22
CA ARG A 981 -10.87 -5.91 62.16
C ARG A 981 -10.23 -7.08 61.40
N CYS A 982 -9.13 -7.62 61.88
CA CYS A 982 -8.49 -8.81 61.29
C CYS A 982 -7.89 -9.68 62.41
N GLY A 983 -7.62 -10.95 62.13
CA GLY A 983 -7.09 -11.89 63.13
C GLY A 983 -7.99 -13.11 63.35
N GLU A 984 -7.52 -14.04 64.19
CA GLU A 984 -8.15 -15.35 64.39
C GLU A 984 -9.59 -15.24 64.92
N GLY A 985 -9.81 -14.40 65.95
CA GLY A 985 -11.14 -14.10 66.49
C GLY A 985 -12.09 -13.34 65.55
N PHE A 986 -11.62 -12.94 64.35
CA PHE A 986 -12.45 -12.26 63.33
C PHE A 986 -12.41 -12.97 61.97
N ASN A 987 -11.70 -14.10 61.84
CA ASN A 987 -11.56 -14.93 60.62
C ASN A 987 -11.32 -14.15 59.30
N THR A 988 -10.67 -12.98 59.40
CA THR A 988 -10.51 -12.03 58.30
C THR A 988 -9.09 -11.49 58.26
N LYS A 989 -8.57 -11.22 57.05
CA LYS A 989 -7.23 -10.66 56.82
C LYS A 989 -7.31 -9.17 56.46
N CYS A 990 -6.32 -8.40 56.90
CA CYS A 990 -6.28 -6.95 56.70
C CYS A 990 -6.08 -6.60 55.20
N PRO A 991 -6.70 -5.53 54.66
CA PRO A 991 -6.61 -5.20 53.23
C PRO A 991 -5.22 -4.72 52.81
N GLY A 992 -4.75 -5.20 51.65
CA GLY A 992 -3.46 -4.85 51.06
C GLY A 992 -2.26 -5.24 51.94
N ARG A 993 -1.15 -4.50 51.81
CA ARG A 993 0.04 -4.68 52.67
C ARG A 993 -0.12 -3.95 54.01
N THR A 994 -1.14 -4.31 54.78
CA THR A 994 -1.36 -3.82 56.16
C THR A 994 -1.14 -4.93 57.19
N CYS A 995 -0.85 -4.51 58.42
CA CYS A 995 -0.46 -5.36 59.53
C CYS A 995 -1.67 -5.66 60.43
N CYS A 996 -1.74 -6.89 60.95
CA CYS A 996 -2.76 -7.30 61.92
C CYS A 996 -2.20 -7.17 63.34
N SER A 997 -2.68 -6.23 64.14
CA SER A 997 -2.24 -6.10 65.53
C SER A 997 -2.65 -7.32 66.38
N GLY A 998 -1.97 -7.53 67.51
CA GLY A 998 -2.36 -8.56 68.48
C GLY A 998 -3.77 -8.33 69.07
N SER A 999 -4.23 -7.08 69.07
CA SER A 999 -5.59 -6.68 69.45
C SER A 999 -6.63 -6.86 68.33
N GLY A 1000 -6.22 -7.31 67.14
CA GLY A 1000 -7.10 -7.67 66.04
C GLY A 1000 -7.55 -6.53 65.12
N PHE A 1001 -6.68 -5.54 64.87
CA PHE A 1001 -6.97 -4.38 64.00
C PHE A 1001 -5.97 -4.23 62.86
N CYS A 1002 -6.42 -3.65 61.75
CA CYS A 1002 -5.61 -3.30 60.57
C CYS A 1002 -4.82 -2.01 60.82
N GLY A 1003 -3.51 -2.01 60.56
CA GLY A 1003 -2.72 -0.76 60.59
C GLY A 1003 -1.35 -0.87 59.93
N LYS A 1004 -0.59 0.24 59.91
CA LYS A 1004 0.78 0.31 59.38
C LYS A 1004 1.82 0.78 60.41
N THR A 1005 1.39 1.11 61.63
CA THR A 1005 2.27 1.65 62.68
C THR A 1005 2.97 0.54 63.47
N LYS A 1006 4.00 0.92 64.25
CA LYS A 1006 4.81 0.00 65.07
C LYS A 1006 4.00 -0.90 66.03
N SER A 1007 2.85 -0.42 66.54
CA SER A 1007 1.93 -1.19 67.38
C SER A 1007 1.10 -2.23 66.61
N HIS A 1008 0.92 -2.06 65.30
CA HIS A 1008 0.19 -3.02 64.45
C HIS A 1008 1.12 -4.02 63.78
N CYS A 1009 2.34 -3.61 63.42
CA CYS A 1009 3.29 -4.42 62.68
C CYS A 1009 4.36 -5.10 63.53
N GLY A 1010 4.48 -4.73 64.81
CA GLY A 1010 5.55 -5.18 65.72
C GLY A 1010 5.23 -6.44 66.53
N LYS A 1011 5.80 -6.52 67.73
CA LYS A 1011 5.63 -7.65 68.66
C LYS A 1011 4.14 -7.86 68.97
N GLY A 1012 3.63 -9.06 68.66
CA GLY A 1012 2.21 -9.42 68.79
C GLY A 1012 1.42 -9.41 67.47
N CYS A 1013 2.00 -9.02 66.34
CA CYS A 1013 1.31 -9.03 65.05
C CYS A 1013 0.94 -10.46 64.57
N GLN A 1014 -0.29 -10.62 64.04
CA GLN A 1014 -0.86 -11.91 63.64
C GLN A 1014 -0.55 -12.25 62.17
N LYS A 1015 0.57 -12.95 61.95
CA LYS A 1015 1.17 -13.25 60.62
C LYS A 1015 0.27 -13.91 59.57
N ASN A 1016 -0.79 -14.64 59.97
CA ASN A 1016 -1.72 -15.29 59.03
C ASN A 1016 -2.81 -14.34 58.52
N TYR A 1017 -3.03 -13.21 59.21
CA TYR A 1017 -4.12 -12.27 58.97
C TYR A 1017 -3.64 -10.87 58.58
N GLY A 1018 -2.33 -10.59 58.64
CA GLY A 1018 -1.73 -9.36 58.15
C GLY A 1018 -0.20 -9.43 58.11
N PHE A 1019 0.42 -8.46 57.46
CA PHE A 1019 1.87 -8.42 57.27
C PHE A 1019 2.59 -7.99 58.56
N CYS A 1020 3.52 -8.79 59.06
CA CYS A 1020 4.27 -8.48 60.28
C CYS A 1020 5.73 -8.11 59.96
N LEU A 1021 6.24 -7.08 60.63
CA LEU A 1021 7.62 -6.60 60.44
C LEU A 1021 8.57 -7.29 61.41
N LYS A 1022 9.73 -7.71 60.90
CA LYS A 1022 10.82 -8.28 61.70
C LYS A 1022 11.48 -7.18 62.58
N PRO A 1023 12.16 -7.54 63.69
CA PRO A 1023 12.71 -6.58 64.65
C PRO A 1023 13.62 -5.51 64.03
N GLU A 1024 14.40 -5.84 63.00
CA GLU A 1024 15.34 -4.93 62.34
C GLU A 1024 14.61 -3.85 61.54
N ALA A 1025 13.53 -4.22 60.84
CA ALA A 1025 12.64 -3.28 60.17
C ALA A 1025 11.91 -2.38 61.18
N LEU A 1026 11.57 -2.93 62.37
CA LEU A 1026 10.92 -2.19 63.45
C LEU A 1026 11.83 -1.19 64.17
N ALA A 1027 13.15 -1.25 63.94
CA ALA A 1027 14.13 -0.28 64.43
C ALA A 1027 14.23 0.97 63.53
N ARG A 1028 14.03 0.82 62.21
CA ARG A 1028 14.14 1.93 61.23
C ARG A 1028 13.00 2.95 61.29
N LEU A 1029 11.87 2.61 61.91
CA LEU A 1029 10.73 3.50 62.18
C LEU A 1029 10.96 4.43 63.41
N LYS A 1030 12.20 4.88 63.65
CA LYS A 1030 12.55 5.58 64.91
C LYS A 1030 13.52 6.76 64.74
N GLY A 1031 13.66 7.29 63.53
CA GLY A 1031 14.48 8.47 63.24
C GLY A 1031 13.74 9.41 62.31
N GLU A 1032 13.18 10.48 62.88
CA GLU A 1032 12.76 11.69 62.18
C GLU A 1032 13.76 12.80 62.55
N LEU A 1033 14.32 13.47 61.54
CA LEU A 1033 14.83 14.85 61.55
C LEU A 1033 15.23 15.22 60.11
#